data_AF-A0A926UX09-F1
#
_entry.id   AF-A0A926UX09-F1
#
_cell.length_a   1.000
_cell.length_b   1.000
_cell.length_c   1.000
_cell.angle_alpha   90.00
_cell.angle_beta   90.00
_cell.angle_gamma   90.00
#
_symmetry.space_group_name_H-M   'P 1'
#
loop_
_entity.id
_entity.type
_entity.pdbx_description
1 polymer ?
#
loop_
_entity_poly.entity_id
_entity_poly.type
_entity_poly.pdbx_seq_one_letter_code
_entity_poly.pdbx_strand_id
1 'polypeptide(L)'
;MTISTNNLASFLPAIAGTVTGAIVIAAGGSFLQSGVAAIATGTSGYAASSLVLQGQDNRRKLIEAERDNFKKEVERVRRSLGVNGELEALQGKHDLLSQMIGELQAKEQELQERVQRIQQNPPNLEELEQRQQQLAALKTQINESIGQLKAIGATIAEREKLRDGLQELAAQSLQKQEEIKELKERVGQLNQQAAELELFRSTYDALKRDEETLSAKKLHLEAESRRLQQECDRILLEIDQLATRAQQADYLRVEIERLEADKRNKLSELNSIKRQIEQLNSEKSILEAEIISKNRIIAAQELKLRELEEKIRQAKNDYEEAQSGIKQAFQALEEKVKVDAHQKRTFSSEQEFLSDFKQYLAAKGLVFPERIINAFHTSLKVQDISALVILAGISGTGKSELPQAYAEFIGAPLVMLPVQPRWDSPQDLQGFYNYIEKKYKPTPLMQYLYQHERQNDLKGRMVMVLLDEMNLAKVEYYFSDFLSKLETRRNKKTYLEVDAGSLKLAAEQKQVLIPEQFLFVGTMNEDETTQSLSDKVLDRANVLTFGKPHELKLRDGNQSKPATPTEYVTWETFNQVWTKQPSPNSAATELVKEYVDRANDIMDSLGRPFAHRVFQAFAKYVANYPNADQDETIVKLAIADQFGQKLLPKLRGVMIEDHREALNKMEDLLKELGDDALNRAFEKARRGQYGQFQWKGMVYPQEQV
;
A
#
# COMPACT_ATOMS: atom_id res chain seq x y z
N MET A 1 -45.82 -24.08 5.22
CA MET A 1 -46.97 -23.45 5.91
C MET A 1 -47.58 -22.44 4.95
N THR A 2 -48.83 -22.66 4.61
CA THR A 2 -49.69 -21.87 3.73
C THR A 2 -50.12 -20.55 4.38
N ILE A 3 -50.31 -19.52 3.54
CA ILE A 3 -51.31 -18.42 3.53
C ILE A 3 -50.71 -17.33 2.61
N SER A 4 -51.42 -16.58 1.77
CA SER A 4 -52.56 -16.84 0.90
C SER A 4 -52.54 -15.70 -0.13
N THR A 5 -52.79 -16.02 -1.39
CA THR A 5 -52.97 -15.09 -2.52
C THR A 5 -54.35 -14.41 -2.47
N ASN A 6 -54.43 -13.13 -2.87
CA ASN A 6 -55.38 -12.59 -3.88
C ASN A 6 -55.58 -11.07 -3.80
N ASN A 7 -55.27 -10.35 -4.87
CA ASN A 7 -56.25 -9.74 -5.80
C ASN A 7 -55.58 -8.66 -6.66
N LEU A 8 -55.54 -8.89 -7.98
CA LEU A 8 -56.25 -8.04 -8.95
C LEU A 8 -56.11 -8.62 -10.37
N ALA A 9 -57.21 -9.25 -10.78
CA ALA A 9 -57.73 -9.34 -12.14
C ALA A 9 -57.71 -7.95 -12.84
N SER A 10 -57.65 -7.79 -14.17
CA SER A 10 -58.03 -8.66 -15.29
C SER A 10 -57.67 -8.02 -16.65
N PHE A 11 -57.71 -8.87 -17.69
CA PHE A 11 -57.94 -8.62 -19.12
C PHE A 11 -56.76 -8.48 -20.09
N LEU A 12 -56.25 -9.65 -20.51
CA LEU A 12 -55.97 -10.04 -21.91
C LEU A 12 -57.30 -10.56 -22.56
N PRO A 13 -57.36 -11.03 -23.82
CA PRO A 13 -56.88 -10.52 -25.14
C PRO A 13 -57.94 -10.72 -26.27
N ALA A 14 -57.65 -10.39 -27.55
CA ALA A 14 -57.98 -11.21 -28.76
C ALA A 14 -57.83 -10.41 -30.08
N ILE A 15 -56.89 -10.77 -30.97
CA ILE A 15 -57.01 -11.61 -32.19
C ILE A 15 -57.19 -10.82 -33.51
N ALA A 16 -56.13 -10.93 -34.31
CA ALA A 16 -55.99 -10.97 -35.77
C ALA A 16 -57.18 -10.70 -36.72
N GLY A 17 -56.90 -9.85 -37.72
CA GLY A 17 -56.89 -10.26 -39.13
C GLY A 17 -58.04 -9.79 -40.02
N THR A 18 -57.74 -8.92 -41.00
CA THR A 18 -58.12 -9.12 -42.43
C THR A 18 -57.54 -7.98 -43.30
N VAL A 19 -56.85 -8.39 -44.37
CA VAL A 19 -56.44 -7.56 -45.50
C VAL A 19 -57.59 -7.54 -46.51
N THR A 20 -58.02 -6.36 -46.98
CA THR A 20 -58.23 -5.97 -48.40
C THR A 20 -59.14 -4.74 -48.49
N GLY A 21 -58.82 -3.82 -49.41
CA GLY A 21 -59.85 -3.02 -50.10
C GLY A 21 -59.70 -1.49 -50.08
N ALA A 22 -58.94 -0.99 -51.04
CA ALA A 22 -58.81 0.37 -51.56
C ALA A 22 -60.02 1.33 -51.46
N ILE A 23 -59.76 2.62 -51.20
CA ILE A 23 -60.16 3.76 -52.07
C ILE A 23 -59.05 4.86 -52.07
N VAL A 24 -58.31 4.88 -53.18
CA VAL A 24 -57.91 6.01 -54.08
C VAL A 24 -58.10 7.45 -53.54
N ILE A 25 -57.01 8.16 -53.20
CA ILE A 25 -56.27 9.22 -53.97
C ILE A 25 -57.01 10.56 -54.18
N ALA A 26 -56.43 11.63 -53.60
CA ALA A 26 -55.95 12.86 -54.27
C ALA A 26 -55.26 13.75 -53.21
N ALA A 27 -53.92 13.78 -53.12
CA ALA A 27 -52.98 14.68 -53.82
C ALA A 27 -53.14 16.17 -53.40
N GLY A 28 -52.14 16.87 -52.85
CA GLY A 28 -50.72 16.55 -52.73
C GLY A 28 -49.91 17.55 -51.87
N GLY A 29 -48.60 17.31 -51.82
CA GLY A 29 -47.62 18.17 -51.14
C GLY A 29 -46.44 17.38 -50.61
N SER A 30 -45.58 16.87 -51.51
CA SER A 30 -44.35 16.16 -51.20
C SER A 30 -43.28 17.10 -50.62
N PHE A 31 -42.71 16.79 -49.46
CA PHE A 31 -41.30 17.07 -49.09
C PHE A 31 -41.00 16.56 -47.65
N LEU A 32 -41.25 15.27 -47.36
CA LEU A 32 -40.87 14.65 -46.07
C LEU A 32 -40.47 13.17 -46.23
N GLN A 33 -39.70 12.82 -47.27
CA GLN A 33 -39.07 11.50 -47.38
C GLN A 33 -37.67 11.62 -48.02
N SER A 34 -36.72 12.15 -47.26
CA SER A 34 -35.28 11.97 -47.52
C SER A 34 -34.44 12.35 -46.28
N GLY A 35 -34.77 11.78 -45.11
CA GLY A 35 -34.08 12.12 -43.86
C GLY A 35 -34.12 11.04 -42.78
N VAL A 36 -34.23 9.75 -43.15
CA VAL A 36 -34.30 8.63 -42.18
C VAL A 36 -33.19 7.59 -42.39
N ALA A 37 -32.15 7.89 -43.17
CA ALA A 37 -31.06 6.93 -43.40
C ALA A 37 -29.68 7.61 -43.44
N ALA A 38 -29.28 8.30 -42.36
CA ALA A 38 -27.88 8.71 -42.15
C ALA A 38 -27.60 9.21 -40.72
N ILE A 39 -27.93 8.45 -39.67
CA ILE A 39 -27.40 8.70 -38.31
C ILE A 39 -26.99 7.36 -37.69
N ALA A 40 -26.08 6.68 -38.40
CA ALA A 40 -25.35 5.52 -37.92
C ALA A 40 -23.91 5.67 -38.43
N THR A 41 -23.20 6.65 -37.87
CA THR A 41 -21.74 6.81 -37.89
C THR A 41 -21.46 8.15 -37.23
N GLY A 42 -20.85 8.11 -36.05
CA GLY A 42 -20.48 9.32 -35.32
C GLY A 42 -19.41 10.07 -36.10
N THR A 43 -19.80 11.19 -36.74
CA THR A 43 -18.98 12.35 -37.12
C THR A 43 -19.82 13.29 -38.00
N SER A 44 -20.85 13.95 -37.47
CA SER A 44 -21.54 15.03 -38.19
C SER A 44 -22.44 15.92 -37.32
N GLY A 45 -22.18 16.01 -36.02
CA GLY A 45 -22.98 16.85 -35.10
C GLY A 45 -22.77 18.36 -35.29
N TYR A 46 -21.69 18.81 -35.94
CA TYR A 46 -21.35 20.23 -36.05
C TYR A 46 -21.93 20.92 -37.31
N ALA A 47 -22.25 20.16 -38.37
CA ALA A 47 -22.73 20.76 -39.62
C ALA A 47 -24.23 21.09 -39.59
N ALA A 48 -25.05 20.25 -38.97
CA ALA A 48 -26.51 20.44 -38.94
C ALA A 48 -26.95 21.63 -38.08
N SER A 49 -26.28 21.88 -36.96
CA SER A 49 -26.58 23.04 -36.09
C SER A 49 -26.22 24.37 -36.77
N SER A 50 -25.17 24.41 -37.58
CA SER A 50 -24.73 25.64 -38.28
C SER A 50 -25.72 26.12 -39.34
N LEU A 51 -26.38 25.21 -40.05
CA LEU A 51 -27.37 25.51 -41.08
C LEU A 51 -28.71 25.99 -40.49
N VAL A 52 -29.12 25.42 -39.35
CA VAL A 52 -30.34 25.85 -38.64
C VAL A 52 -30.14 27.22 -37.97
N LEU A 53 -28.96 27.49 -37.42
CA LEU A 53 -28.59 28.80 -36.87
C LEU A 53 -28.50 29.89 -37.96
N GLN A 54 -27.91 29.59 -39.13
CA GLN A 54 -27.88 30.53 -40.26
C GLN A 54 -29.28 30.86 -40.81
N GLY A 55 -30.19 29.88 -40.83
CA GLY A 55 -31.59 30.10 -41.24
C GLY A 55 -32.37 31.00 -40.27
N GLN A 56 -32.10 30.90 -38.97
CA GLN A 56 -32.72 31.76 -37.95
C GLN A 56 -32.17 33.19 -37.97
N ASP A 57 -30.86 33.37 -38.17
CA ASP A 57 -30.25 34.70 -38.25
C ASP A 57 -30.70 35.50 -39.49
N ASN A 58 -30.87 34.84 -40.64
CA ASN A 58 -31.38 35.51 -41.84
C ASN A 58 -32.84 35.94 -41.68
N ARG A 59 -33.68 35.14 -41.00
CA ARG A 59 -35.05 35.54 -40.64
C ARG A 59 -35.08 36.68 -39.63
N ARG A 60 -34.17 36.69 -38.65
CA ARG A 60 -34.05 37.77 -37.66
C ARG A 60 -33.69 39.10 -38.32
N LYS A 61 -32.74 39.08 -39.25
CA LYS A 61 -32.35 40.26 -40.04
C LYS A 61 -33.47 40.77 -40.94
N LEU A 62 -34.27 39.89 -41.53
CA LEU A 62 -35.42 40.27 -42.35
C LEU A 62 -36.51 40.94 -41.51
N ILE A 63 -36.80 40.41 -40.31
CA ILE A 63 -37.77 40.99 -39.38
C ILE A 63 -37.28 42.34 -38.82
N GLU A 64 -35.98 42.48 -38.54
CA GLU A 64 -35.40 43.76 -38.12
C GLU A 64 -35.44 44.81 -39.24
N ALA A 65 -35.20 44.42 -40.49
CA ALA A 65 -35.33 45.30 -41.65
C ALA A 65 -36.78 45.74 -41.88
N GLU A 66 -37.76 44.84 -41.75
CA GLU A 66 -39.18 45.18 -41.82
C GLU A 66 -39.62 46.10 -40.67
N ARG A 67 -39.12 45.87 -39.45
CA ARG A 67 -39.39 46.74 -38.29
C ARG A 67 -38.85 48.15 -38.51
N ASP A 68 -37.66 48.28 -39.05
CA ASP A 68 -37.04 49.59 -39.28
C ASP A 68 -37.69 50.33 -40.48
N ASN A 69 -38.17 49.60 -41.49
CA ASN A 69 -39.04 50.18 -42.53
C ASN A 69 -40.38 50.63 -41.95
N PHE A 70 -41.02 49.84 -41.10
CA PHE A 70 -42.26 50.24 -40.42
C PHE A 70 -42.06 51.46 -39.51
N LYS A 71 -40.93 51.54 -38.79
CA LYS A 71 -40.57 52.74 -38.00
C LYS A 71 -40.40 53.98 -38.87
N LYS A 72 -39.78 53.86 -40.04
CA LYS A 72 -39.65 54.96 -41.01
C LYS A 72 -41.00 55.37 -41.61
N GLU A 73 -41.89 54.41 -41.86
CA GLU A 73 -43.25 54.65 -42.34
C GLU A 73 -44.08 55.37 -41.26
N VAL A 74 -43.98 54.94 -40.00
CA VAL A 74 -44.62 55.58 -38.83
C VAL A 74 -44.05 56.98 -38.59
N GLU A 75 -42.74 57.22 -38.75
CA GLU A 75 -42.19 58.59 -38.69
C GLU A 75 -42.66 59.47 -39.86
N ARG A 76 -42.84 58.90 -41.06
CA ARG A 76 -43.42 59.62 -42.22
C ARG A 76 -44.87 60.04 -41.92
N VAL A 77 -45.65 59.15 -41.29
CA VAL A 77 -47.01 59.42 -40.81
C VAL A 77 -47.03 60.39 -39.62
N ARG A 78 -46.02 60.37 -38.75
CA ARG A 78 -45.89 61.34 -37.64
C ARG A 78 -45.62 62.76 -38.15
N ARG A 79 -44.93 62.91 -39.30
CA ARG A 79 -44.80 64.21 -39.98
C ARG A 79 -46.11 64.70 -40.60
N SER A 80 -47.06 63.81 -40.93
CA SER A 80 -48.41 64.21 -41.37
C SER A 80 -49.36 64.60 -40.23
N LEU A 81 -48.92 64.64 -38.96
CA LEU A 81 -49.71 65.22 -37.85
C LEU A 81 -49.97 66.73 -37.99
N GLY A 82 -49.35 67.41 -38.97
CA GLY A 82 -49.75 68.75 -39.42
C GLY A 82 -51.15 68.81 -40.06
N VAL A 83 -51.73 67.65 -40.41
CA VAL A 83 -53.09 67.57 -40.97
C VAL A 83 -54.13 68.10 -40.00
N ASN A 84 -53.99 67.91 -38.68
CA ASN A 84 -54.96 68.41 -37.70
C ASN A 84 -54.97 69.95 -37.60
N GLY A 85 -53.80 70.59 -37.56
CA GLY A 85 -53.71 72.05 -37.52
C GLY A 85 -54.17 72.71 -38.82
N GLU A 86 -53.94 72.06 -39.97
CA GLU A 86 -54.46 72.53 -41.26
C GLU A 86 -55.97 72.28 -41.41
N LEU A 87 -56.53 71.21 -40.81
CA LEU A 87 -57.98 70.94 -40.79
C LEU A 87 -58.72 71.99 -39.96
N GLU A 88 -58.20 72.35 -38.79
CA GLU A 88 -58.73 73.43 -37.95
C GLU A 88 -58.65 74.79 -38.68
N ALA A 89 -57.55 75.06 -39.40
CA ALA A 89 -57.41 76.27 -40.20
C ALA A 89 -58.37 76.32 -41.39
N LEU A 90 -58.60 75.19 -42.08
CA LEU A 90 -59.55 75.07 -43.19
C LEU A 90 -61.00 75.17 -42.71
N GLN A 91 -61.34 74.58 -41.57
CA GLN A 91 -62.66 74.71 -40.92
C GLN A 91 -62.91 76.16 -40.49
N GLY A 92 -61.93 76.82 -39.86
CA GLY A 92 -62.04 78.25 -39.52
C GLY A 92 -62.23 79.14 -40.75
N LYS A 93 -61.59 78.81 -41.88
CA LYS A 93 -61.75 79.55 -43.15
C LYS A 93 -63.12 79.29 -43.80
N HIS A 94 -63.63 78.07 -43.69
CA HIS A 94 -64.97 77.68 -44.13
C HIS A 94 -66.06 78.44 -43.35
N ASP A 95 -65.91 78.57 -42.03
CA ASP A 95 -66.87 79.28 -41.19
C ASP A 95 -66.89 80.78 -41.49
N LEU A 96 -65.71 81.39 -41.69
CA LEU A 96 -65.59 82.81 -42.05
C LEU A 96 -66.25 83.11 -43.41
N LEU A 97 -66.02 82.25 -44.42
CA LEU A 97 -66.65 82.38 -45.74
C LEU A 97 -68.17 82.17 -45.69
N SER A 98 -68.64 81.24 -44.86
CA SER A 98 -70.07 81.00 -44.66
C SER A 98 -70.76 82.22 -44.04
N GLN A 99 -70.11 82.86 -43.06
CA GLN A 99 -70.61 84.09 -42.45
C GLN A 99 -70.65 85.24 -43.47
N MET A 100 -69.60 85.40 -44.28
CA MET A 100 -69.51 86.44 -45.30
C MET A 100 -70.55 86.29 -46.42
N ILE A 101 -70.87 85.05 -46.82
CA ILE A 101 -71.96 84.76 -47.76
C ILE A 101 -73.32 85.14 -47.15
N GLY A 102 -73.55 84.84 -45.87
CA GLY A 102 -74.78 85.24 -45.18
C GLY A 102 -74.99 86.75 -45.18
N GLU A 103 -73.94 87.54 -44.95
CA GLU A 103 -73.99 89.01 -45.02
C GLU A 103 -74.27 89.53 -46.44
N LEU A 104 -73.65 88.92 -47.46
CA LEU A 104 -73.89 89.29 -48.86
C LEU A 104 -75.31 88.95 -49.32
N GLN A 105 -75.86 87.81 -48.89
CA GLN A 105 -77.25 87.43 -49.17
C GLN A 105 -78.26 88.38 -48.53
N ALA A 106 -77.99 88.85 -47.29
CA ALA A 106 -78.83 89.85 -46.63
C ALA A 106 -78.84 91.18 -47.38
N LYS A 107 -77.67 91.64 -47.86
CA LYS A 107 -77.55 92.83 -48.72
C LYS A 107 -78.25 92.65 -50.07
N GLU A 108 -78.18 91.46 -50.66
CA GLU A 108 -78.88 91.14 -51.90
C GLU A 108 -80.40 91.24 -51.71
N GLN A 109 -80.95 90.69 -50.62
CA GLN A 109 -82.38 90.80 -50.29
C GLN A 109 -82.81 92.26 -50.08
N GLU A 110 -82.04 93.05 -49.33
CA GLU A 110 -82.35 94.46 -49.11
C GLU A 110 -82.39 95.26 -50.43
N LEU A 111 -81.44 95.00 -51.33
CA LEU A 111 -81.39 95.62 -52.65
C LEU A 111 -82.54 95.13 -53.55
N GLN A 112 -82.88 93.84 -53.52
CA GLN A 112 -84.02 93.29 -54.25
C GLN A 112 -85.35 93.93 -53.81
N GLU A 113 -85.59 94.05 -52.50
CA GLU A 113 -86.78 94.72 -51.98
C GLU A 113 -86.86 96.19 -52.40
N ARG A 114 -85.72 96.90 -52.39
CA ARG A 114 -85.67 98.31 -52.82
C ARG A 114 -85.87 98.46 -54.34
N VAL A 115 -85.34 97.55 -55.15
CA VAL A 115 -85.59 97.52 -56.60
C VAL A 115 -87.07 97.26 -56.87
N GLN A 116 -87.73 96.34 -56.14
CA GLN A 116 -89.17 96.12 -56.26
C GLN A 116 -90.00 97.35 -55.87
N ARG A 117 -89.60 98.10 -54.84
CA ARG A 117 -90.28 99.35 -54.44
C ARG A 117 -90.18 100.45 -55.50
N ILE A 118 -89.07 100.53 -56.24
CA ILE A 118 -88.84 101.56 -57.29
C ILE A 118 -89.58 101.23 -58.60
N GLN A 119 -89.80 99.95 -58.92
CA GLN A 119 -90.59 99.54 -60.09
C GLN A 119 -92.04 100.08 -60.09
N GLN A 120 -92.56 100.52 -58.93
CA GLN A 120 -93.92 101.03 -58.79
C GLN A 120 -94.07 102.53 -59.09
N ASN A 121 -92.97 103.29 -59.30
CA ASN A 121 -93.03 104.73 -59.63
C ASN A 121 -91.74 105.17 -60.37
N PRO A 122 -91.75 105.46 -61.70
CA PRO A 122 -90.53 105.72 -62.45
C PRO A 122 -90.19 107.22 -62.55
N PRO A 123 -89.00 107.66 -62.08
CA PRO A 123 -88.36 108.80 -62.73
C PRO A 123 -86.82 108.71 -62.78
N ASN A 124 -86.19 107.58 -63.14
CA ASN A 124 -84.84 107.56 -63.74
C ASN A 124 -84.44 106.15 -64.23
N LEU A 125 -84.14 105.98 -65.53
CA LEU A 125 -83.73 104.68 -66.09
C LEU A 125 -82.26 104.34 -65.84
N GLU A 126 -81.35 105.33 -65.80
CA GLU A 126 -79.90 105.12 -65.64
C GLU A 126 -79.51 104.57 -64.26
N GLU A 127 -80.16 105.05 -63.19
CA GLU A 127 -79.85 104.60 -61.82
C GLU A 127 -80.32 103.15 -61.58
N LEU A 128 -81.38 102.73 -62.28
CA LEU A 128 -81.91 101.37 -62.21
C LEU A 128 -80.99 100.37 -62.93
N GLU A 129 -80.42 100.74 -64.08
CA GLU A 129 -79.42 99.92 -64.78
C GLU A 129 -78.13 99.76 -63.98
N GLN A 130 -77.57 100.83 -63.40
CA GLN A 130 -76.36 100.74 -62.58
C GLN A 130 -76.56 99.82 -61.36
N ARG A 131 -77.73 99.88 -60.72
CA ARG A 131 -78.03 99.02 -59.57
C ARG A 131 -78.31 97.57 -59.97
N GLN A 132 -78.92 97.33 -61.13
CA GLN A 132 -79.04 95.97 -61.67
C GLN A 132 -77.67 95.36 -61.98
N GLN A 133 -76.72 96.14 -62.51
CA GLN A 133 -75.34 95.69 -62.71
C GLN A 133 -74.63 95.37 -61.38
N GLN A 134 -74.83 96.18 -60.34
CA GLN A 134 -74.29 95.88 -59.00
C GLN A 134 -74.87 94.59 -58.42
N LEU A 135 -76.16 94.36 -58.58
CA LEU A 135 -76.83 93.14 -58.10
C LEU A 135 -76.35 91.90 -58.88
N ALA A 136 -76.13 92.03 -60.19
CA ALA A 136 -75.52 90.98 -61.00
C ALA A 136 -74.08 90.68 -60.57
N ALA A 137 -73.26 91.71 -60.28
CA ALA A 137 -71.90 91.54 -59.79
C ALA A 137 -71.86 90.83 -58.42
N LEU A 138 -72.78 91.20 -57.50
CA LEU A 138 -72.88 90.57 -56.19
C LEU A 138 -73.27 89.09 -56.28
N LYS A 139 -74.23 88.75 -57.16
CA LYS A 139 -74.61 87.36 -57.43
C LYS A 139 -73.45 86.52 -57.94
N THR A 140 -72.62 87.09 -58.81
CA THR A 140 -71.41 86.41 -59.31
C THR A 140 -70.42 86.15 -58.18
N GLN A 141 -70.17 87.12 -57.30
CA GLN A 141 -69.28 86.95 -56.14
C GLN A 141 -69.82 85.92 -55.13
N ILE A 142 -71.13 85.88 -54.90
CA ILE A 142 -71.75 84.87 -54.05
C ILE A 142 -71.55 83.47 -54.64
N ASN A 143 -71.79 83.31 -55.96
CA ASN A 143 -71.59 82.02 -56.63
C ASN A 143 -70.13 81.56 -56.64
N GLU A 144 -69.17 82.48 -56.84
CA GLU A 144 -67.75 82.18 -56.71
C GLU A 144 -67.39 81.72 -55.28
N SER A 145 -67.91 82.41 -54.26
CA SER A 145 -67.67 82.08 -52.85
C SER A 145 -68.29 80.72 -52.46
N ILE A 146 -69.49 80.42 -52.97
CA ILE A 146 -70.13 79.10 -52.81
C ILE A 146 -69.31 78.00 -53.50
N GLY A 147 -68.74 78.29 -54.68
CA GLY A 147 -67.83 77.39 -55.38
C GLY A 147 -66.57 77.08 -54.55
N GLN A 148 -65.97 78.10 -53.95
CA GLN A 148 -64.82 77.94 -53.06
C GLN A 148 -65.16 77.15 -51.79
N LEU A 149 -66.32 77.39 -51.18
CA LEU A 149 -66.79 76.61 -50.02
C LEU A 149 -66.97 75.13 -50.35
N LYS A 150 -67.56 74.81 -51.50
CA LYS A 150 -67.71 73.41 -51.94
C LYS A 150 -66.35 72.73 -52.16
N ALA A 151 -65.38 73.45 -52.74
CA ALA A 151 -64.02 72.93 -52.91
C ALA A 151 -63.34 72.68 -51.56
N ILE A 152 -63.45 73.61 -50.60
CA ILE A 152 -62.89 73.46 -49.25
C ILE A 152 -63.58 72.31 -48.50
N GLY A 153 -64.91 72.21 -48.56
CA GLY A 153 -65.66 71.12 -47.95
C GLY A 153 -65.26 69.74 -48.50
N ALA A 154 -65.00 69.63 -49.81
CA ALA A 154 -64.49 68.40 -50.41
C ALA A 154 -63.10 68.04 -49.87
N THR A 155 -62.19 69.01 -49.72
CA THR A 155 -60.85 68.76 -49.16
C THR A 155 -60.86 68.38 -47.68
N ILE A 156 -61.82 68.91 -46.90
CA ILE A 156 -62.02 68.53 -45.49
C ILE A 156 -62.47 67.07 -45.41
N ALA A 157 -63.47 66.68 -46.20
CA ALA A 157 -63.97 65.30 -46.23
C ALA A 157 -62.90 64.28 -46.66
N GLU A 158 -62.01 64.64 -47.60
CA GLU A 158 -60.88 63.80 -48.00
C GLU A 158 -59.86 63.63 -46.86
N ARG A 159 -59.57 64.70 -46.12
CA ARG A 159 -58.64 64.66 -44.97
C ARG A 159 -59.20 63.93 -43.76
N GLU A 160 -60.51 64.02 -43.51
CA GLU A 160 -61.19 63.25 -42.46
C GLU A 160 -61.08 61.75 -42.73
N LYS A 161 -61.31 61.30 -43.96
CA LYS A 161 -61.09 59.89 -44.35
C LYS A 161 -59.64 59.43 -44.14
N LEU A 162 -58.68 60.29 -44.46
CA LEU A 162 -57.25 60.02 -44.23
C LEU A 162 -56.92 59.90 -42.74
N ARG A 163 -57.51 60.76 -41.89
CA ARG A 163 -57.35 60.70 -40.43
C ARG A 163 -57.90 59.38 -39.87
N ASP A 164 -59.09 58.98 -40.28
CA ASP A 164 -59.71 57.75 -39.80
C ASP A 164 -58.88 56.52 -40.20
N GLY A 165 -58.40 56.47 -41.46
CA GLY A 165 -57.49 55.41 -41.90
C GLY A 165 -56.17 55.37 -41.14
N LEU A 166 -55.61 56.52 -40.75
CA LEU A 166 -54.41 56.59 -39.92
C LEU A 166 -54.65 56.11 -38.48
N GLN A 167 -55.82 56.39 -37.91
CA GLN A 167 -56.19 55.88 -36.58
C GLN A 167 -56.34 54.34 -36.59
N GLU A 168 -56.94 53.78 -37.64
CA GLU A 168 -57.06 52.33 -37.81
C GLU A 168 -55.69 51.66 -37.95
N LEU A 169 -54.78 52.21 -38.77
CA LEU A 169 -53.40 51.74 -38.91
C LEU A 169 -52.61 51.81 -37.59
N ALA A 170 -52.80 52.88 -36.80
CA ALA A 170 -52.16 53.01 -35.49
C ALA A 170 -52.65 51.94 -34.50
N ALA A 171 -53.96 51.64 -34.50
CA ALA A 171 -54.52 50.57 -33.68
C ALA A 171 -53.97 49.18 -34.08
N GLN A 172 -53.90 48.88 -35.38
CA GLN A 172 -53.30 47.64 -35.88
C GLN A 172 -51.82 47.52 -35.52
N SER A 173 -51.06 48.63 -35.56
CA SER A 173 -49.65 48.63 -35.15
C SER A 173 -49.46 48.34 -33.66
N LEU A 174 -50.39 48.80 -32.80
CA LEU A 174 -50.33 48.54 -31.37
C LEU A 174 -50.59 47.06 -31.08
N GLN A 175 -51.63 46.49 -31.71
CA GLN A 175 -51.98 45.08 -31.57
C GLN A 175 -50.81 44.17 -32.00
N LYS A 176 -50.18 44.45 -33.14
CA LYS A 176 -49.00 43.69 -33.59
C LYS A 176 -47.79 43.82 -32.65
N GLN A 177 -47.61 44.96 -31.98
CA GLN A 177 -46.54 45.12 -30.99
C GLN A 177 -46.77 44.24 -29.76
N GLU A 178 -48.02 44.07 -29.36
CA GLU A 178 -48.42 43.22 -28.24
C GLU A 178 -48.23 41.73 -28.59
N GLU A 179 -48.65 41.29 -29.78
CA GLU A 179 -48.39 39.93 -30.29
C GLU A 179 -46.88 39.61 -30.36
N ILE A 180 -46.04 40.56 -30.81
CA ILE A 180 -44.59 40.40 -30.84
C ILE A 180 -44.01 40.23 -29.43
N LYS A 181 -44.58 40.93 -28.44
CA LYS A 181 -44.14 40.83 -27.04
C LYS A 181 -44.46 39.44 -26.48
N GLU A 182 -45.68 38.94 -26.70
CA GLU A 182 -46.07 37.59 -26.30
C GLU A 182 -45.21 36.51 -26.96
N LEU A 183 -44.95 36.63 -28.27
CA LEU A 183 -44.09 35.69 -29.00
C LEU A 183 -42.65 35.69 -28.45
N LYS A 184 -42.12 36.85 -28.06
CA LYS A 184 -40.78 36.92 -27.44
C LYS A 184 -40.72 36.23 -26.09
N GLU A 185 -41.75 36.42 -25.26
CA GLU A 185 -41.85 35.72 -23.98
C GLU A 185 -41.94 34.21 -24.19
N ARG A 186 -42.72 33.76 -25.18
CA ARG A 186 -42.84 32.34 -25.51
C ARG A 186 -41.54 31.72 -26.03
N VAL A 187 -40.79 32.44 -26.87
CA VAL A 187 -39.46 32.02 -27.33
C VAL A 187 -38.48 31.93 -26.15
N GLY A 188 -38.55 32.87 -25.20
CA GLY A 188 -37.77 32.82 -23.96
C GLY A 188 -38.03 31.55 -23.15
N GLN A 189 -39.30 31.19 -22.96
CA GLN A 189 -39.70 29.95 -22.26
C GLN A 189 -39.20 28.69 -22.99
N LEU A 190 -39.35 28.63 -24.31
CA LEU A 190 -38.89 27.49 -25.10
C LEU A 190 -37.37 27.32 -25.06
N ASN A 191 -36.61 28.43 -25.04
CA ASN A 191 -35.15 28.38 -24.90
C ASN A 191 -34.72 27.89 -23.52
N GLN A 192 -35.43 28.26 -22.45
CA GLN A 192 -35.18 27.72 -21.11
C GLN A 192 -35.44 26.21 -21.07
N GLN A 193 -36.56 25.75 -21.63
CA GLN A 193 -36.87 24.32 -21.72
C GLN A 193 -35.84 23.55 -22.57
N ALA A 194 -35.34 24.15 -23.67
CA ALA A 194 -34.28 23.54 -24.47
C ALA A 194 -32.98 23.38 -23.69
N ALA A 195 -32.59 24.38 -22.88
CA ALA A 195 -31.40 24.31 -22.04
C ALA A 195 -31.54 23.23 -20.94
N GLU A 196 -32.72 23.10 -20.32
CA GLU A 196 -33.01 22.03 -19.36
C GLU A 196 -32.91 20.63 -20.01
N LEU A 197 -33.43 20.48 -21.23
CA LEU A 197 -33.33 19.21 -21.97
C LEU A 197 -31.90 18.86 -22.37
N GLU A 198 -31.07 19.85 -22.74
CA GLU A 198 -29.64 19.63 -23.00
C GLU A 198 -28.90 19.19 -21.73
N LEU A 199 -29.21 19.80 -20.58
CA LEU A 199 -28.66 19.37 -19.30
C LEU A 199 -29.08 17.93 -18.98
N PHE A 200 -30.36 17.59 -19.12
CA PHE A 200 -30.86 16.24 -18.89
C PHE A 200 -30.19 15.21 -19.81
N ARG A 201 -30.02 15.55 -21.09
CA ARG A 201 -29.30 14.70 -22.04
C ARG A 201 -27.84 14.48 -21.63
N SER A 202 -27.14 15.51 -21.19
CA SER A 202 -25.76 15.39 -20.71
C SER A 202 -25.66 14.47 -19.48
N THR A 203 -26.61 14.56 -18.55
CA THR A 203 -26.65 13.68 -17.37
C THR A 203 -27.01 12.23 -17.74
N TYR A 204 -27.89 12.04 -18.71
CA TYR A 204 -28.23 10.70 -19.23
C TYR A 204 -27.03 10.05 -19.91
N ASP A 205 -26.29 10.80 -20.75
CA ASP A 205 -25.09 10.29 -21.41
C ASP A 205 -23.97 9.94 -20.40
N ALA A 206 -23.84 10.70 -19.31
CA ALA A 206 -22.92 10.37 -18.21
C ALA A 206 -23.34 9.08 -17.49
N LEU A 207 -24.61 8.97 -17.09
CA LEU A 207 -25.17 7.77 -16.45
C LEU A 207 -25.01 6.52 -17.32
N LYS A 208 -25.19 6.64 -18.64
CA LYS A 208 -25.03 5.54 -19.58
C LYS A 208 -23.57 5.06 -19.67
N ARG A 209 -22.60 5.98 -19.65
CA ARG A 209 -21.18 5.61 -19.57
C ARG A 209 -20.87 4.89 -18.26
N ASP A 210 -21.43 5.36 -17.16
CA ASP A 210 -21.25 4.71 -15.86
C ASP A 210 -21.83 3.28 -15.87
N GLU A 211 -23.01 3.08 -16.44
CA GLU A 211 -23.62 1.75 -16.65
C GLU A 211 -22.70 0.82 -17.46
N GLU A 212 -22.14 1.31 -18.58
CA GLU A 212 -21.20 0.54 -19.40
C GLU A 212 -19.92 0.16 -18.61
N THR A 213 -19.37 1.08 -17.83
CA THR A 213 -18.17 0.78 -17.00
C THR A 213 -18.48 -0.21 -15.88
N LEU A 214 -19.64 -0.10 -15.24
CA LEU A 214 -20.08 -1.02 -14.19
C LEU A 214 -20.36 -2.42 -14.76
N SER A 215 -20.95 -2.50 -15.95
CA SER A 215 -21.16 -3.77 -16.67
C SER A 215 -19.83 -4.46 -17.00
N ALA A 216 -18.83 -3.70 -17.47
CA ALA A 216 -17.49 -4.23 -17.72
C ALA A 216 -16.81 -4.75 -16.43
N LYS A 217 -16.92 -4.01 -15.32
CA LYS A 217 -16.40 -4.45 -14.01
C LYS A 217 -17.10 -5.71 -13.51
N LYS A 218 -18.42 -5.80 -13.68
CA LYS A 218 -19.20 -6.99 -13.32
C LYS A 218 -18.71 -8.22 -14.08
N LEU A 219 -18.52 -8.13 -15.40
CA LEU A 219 -17.98 -9.20 -16.24
C LEU A 219 -16.58 -9.64 -15.80
N HIS A 220 -15.71 -8.70 -15.45
CA HIS A 220 -14.37 -9.01 -14.94
C HIS A 220 -14.43 -9.76 -13.61
N LEU A 221 -15.23 -9.29 -12.65
CA LEU A 221 -15.39 -9.94 -11.35
C LEU A 221 -16.02 -11.34 -11.46
N GLU A 222 -16.97 -11.53 -12.39
CA GLU A 222 -17.54 -12.86 -12.66
C GLU A 222 -16.50 -13.82 -13.24
N ALA A 223 -15.59 -13.35 -14.11
CA ALA A 223 -14.51 -14.16 -14.65
C ALA A 223 -13.48 -14.54 -13.56
N GLU A 224 -13.13 -13.59 -12.68
CA GLU A 224 -12.22 -13.81 -11.56
C GLU A 224 -12.81 -14.77 -10.53
N SER A 225 -14.08 -14.64 -10.19
CA SER A 225 -14.79 -15.57 -9.30
C SER A 225 -14.79 -17.00 -9.85
N ARG A 226 -14.98 -17.17 -11.17
CA ARG A 226 -14.90 -18.51 -11.80
C ARG A 226 -13.49 -19.10 -11.72
N ARG A 227 -12.46 -18.26 -11.93
CA ARG A 227 -11.06 -18.70 -11.83
C ARG A 227 -10.73 -19.15 -10.40
N LEU A 228 -11.12 -18.36 -9.40
CA LEU A 228 -10.92 -18.70 -7.99
C LEU A 228 -11.68 -19.97 -7.59
N GLN A 229 -12.90 -20.18 -8.10
CA GLN A 229 -13.64 -21.44 -7.89
C GLN A 229 -12.88 -22.65 -8.47
N GLN A 230 -12.35 -22.55 -9.69
CA GLN A 230 -11.54 -23.64 -10.28
C GLN A 230 -10.29 -23.94 -9.47
N GLU A 231 -9.66 -22.92 -8.89
CA GLU A 231 -8.48 -23.07 -8.04
C GLU A 231 -8.83 -23.73 -6.71
N CYS A 232 -9.95 -23.34 -6.09
CA CYS A 232 -10.51 -24.01 -4.92
C CYS A 232 -10.81 -25.49 -5.19
N ASP A 233 -11.45 -25.82 -6.31
CA ASP A 233 -11.77 -27.20 -6.69
C ASP A 233 -10.50 -28.03 -6.88
N ARG A 234 -9.45 -27.43 -7.48
CA ARG A 234 -8.14 -28.07 -7.62
C ARG A 234 -7.50 -28.34 -6.26
N ILE A 235 -7.49 -27.35 -5.37
CA ILE A 235 -6.93 -27.51 -4.02
C ILE A 235 -7.69 -28.58 -3.24
N LEU A 236 -9.03 -28.62 -3.34
CA LEU A 236 -9.84 -29.66 -2.71
C LEU A 236 -9.46 -31.06 -3.21
N LEU A 237 -9.20 -31.22 -4.51
CA LEU A 237 -8.73 -32.49 -5.07
C LEU A 237 -7.33 -32.89 -4.53
N GLU A 238 -6.41 -31.92 -4.40
CA GLU A 238 -5.09 -32.16 -3.82
C GLU A 238 -5.19 -32.55 -2.33
N ILE A 239 -6.10 -31.93 -1.56
CA ILE A 239 -6.38 -32.28 -0.17
C ILE A 239 -6.89 -33.73 -0.07
N ASP A 240 -7.82 -34.13 -0.94
CA ASP A 240 -8.36 -35.50 -0.95
C ASP A 240 -7.28 -36.56 -1.26
N GLN A 241 -6.37 -36.24 -2.20
CA GLN A 241 -5.21 -37.08 -2.51
C GLN A 241 -4.23 -37.19 -1.32
N LEU A 242 -4.02 -36.10 -0.58
CA LEU A 242 -3.18 -36.11 0.61
C LEU A 242 -3.84 -36.90 1.74
N ALA A 243 -5.16 -36.79 1.91
CA ALA A 243 -5.91 -37.57 2.90
C ALA A 243 -5.82 -39.08 2.62
N THR A 244 -5.95 -39.51 1.36
CA THR A 244 -5.76 -40.92 0.99
C THR A 244 -4.33 -41.41 1.23
N ARG A 245 -3.32 -40.58 0.95
CA ARG A 245 -1.91 -40.92 1.28
C ARG A 245 -1.67 -41.03 2.79
N ALA A 246 -2.30 -40.17 3.58
CA ALA A 246 -2.22 -40.24 5.04
C ALA A 246 -2.83 -41.54 5.57
N GLN A 247 -4.00 -41.94 5.07
CA GLN A 247 -4.61 -43.24 5.41
C GLN A 247 -3.71 -44.43 5.03
N GLN A 248 -3.04 -44.38 3.88
CA GLN A 248 -2.07 -45.41 3.49
C GLN A 248 -0.86 -45.45 4.42
N ALA A 249 -0.35 -44.29 4.85
CA ALA A 249 0.74 -44.21 5.80
C ALA A 249 0.34 -44.78 7.18
N ASP A 250 -0.89 -44.51 7.64
CA ASP A 250 -1.42 -45.07 8.89
C ASP A 250 -1.57 -46.59 8.80
N TYR A 251 -2.06 -47.11 7.67
CA TYR A 251 -2.10 -48.56 7.44
C TYR A 251 -0.70 -49.20 7.51
N LEU A 252 0.29 -48.59 6.86
CA LEU A 252 1.67 -49.06 6.90
C LEU A 252 2.27 -48.98 8.31
N ARG A 253 1.93 -47.97 9.12
CA ARG A 253 2.37 -47.88 10.51
C ARG A 253 1.84 -49.04 11.35
N VAL A 254 0.55 -49.35 11.23
CA VAL A 254 -0.08 -50.48 11.94
C VAL A 254 0.57 -51.81 11.52
N GLU A 255 0.86 -51.98 10.22
CA GLU A 255 1.53 -53.19 9.73
C GLU A 255 2.99 -53.30 10.24
N ILE A 256 3.71 -52.18 10.34
CA ILE A 256 5.05 -52.15 10.95
C ILE A 256 4.98 -52.55 12.43
N GLU A 257 4.04 -52.01 13.20
CA GLU A 257 3.87 -52.37 14.61
C GLU A 257 3.57 -53.87 14.78
N ARG A 258 2.73 -54.43 13.91
CA ARG A 258 2.46 -55.87 13.87
C ARG A 258 3.72 -56.68 13.59
N LEU A 259 4.50 -56.30 12.57
CA LEU A 259 5.75 -56.97 12.23
C LEU A 259 6.81 -56.85 13.34
N GLU A 260 6.85 -55.72 14.04
CA GLU A 260 7.71 -55.54 15.21
C GLU A 260 7.30 -56.44 16.38
N ALA A 261 5.99 -56.58 16.63
CA ALA A 261 5.47 -57.51 17.64
C ALA A 261 5.85 -58.96 17.28
N ASP A 262 5.67 -59.37 16.02
CA ASP A 262 6.08 -60.69 15.53
C ASP A 262 7.59 -60.91 15.67
N LYS A 263 8.40 -59.89 15.35
CA LYS A 263 9.85 -59.93 15.55
C LYS A 263 10.21 -60.10 17.04
N ARG A 264 9.54 -59.40 17.96
CA ARG A 264 9.75 -59.56 19.42
C ARG A 264 9.37 -60.97 19.89
N ASN A 265 8.26 -61.51 19.40
CA ASN A 265 7.84 -62.88 19.70
C ASN A 265 8.89 -63.89 19.23
N LYS A 266 9.35 -63.80 17.97
CA LYS A 266 10.44 -64.67 17.46
C LYS A 266 11.75 -64.48 18.20
N LEU A 267 12.08 -63.28 18.64
CA LEU A 267 13.27 -63.02 19.46
C LEU A 267 13.14 -63.68 20.84
N SER A 268 11.93 -63.69 21.42
CA SER A 268 11.66 -64.37 22.68
C SER A 268 11.76 -65.90 22.54
N GLU A 269 11.29 -66.47 21.44
CA GLU A 269 11.47 -67.89 21.10
C GLU A 269 12.95 -68.22 20.88
N LEU A 270 13.70 -67.36 20.19
CA LEU A 270 15.13 -67.53 20.02
C LEU A 270 15.86 -67.52 21.38
N ASN A 271 15.45 -66.63 22.29
CA ASN A 271 16.02 -66.55 23.63
C ASN A 271 15.63 -67.75 24.50
N SER A 272 14.42 -68.31 24.36
CA SER A 272 14.05 -69.54 25.06
C SER A 272 14.84 -70.75 24.53
N ILE A 273 15.05 -70.84 23.22
CA ILE A 273 15.92 -71.84 22.60
C ILE A 273 17.37 -71.66 23.06
N LYS A 274 17.88 -70.42 23.14
CA LYS A 274 19.22 -70.17 23.70
C LYS A 274 19.35 -70.63 25.14
N ARG A 275 18.33 -70.39 25.99
CA ARG A 275 18.30 -70.90 27.36
C ARG A 275 18.24 -72.43 27.40
N GLN A 276 17.50 -73.07 26.50
CA GLN A 276 17.51 -74.54 26.36
C GLN A 276 18.90 -75.03 25.94
N ILE A 277 19.59 -74.34 25.03
CA ILE A 277 20.98 -74.66 24.65
C ILE A 277 21.93 -74.47 25.84
N GLU A 278 21.78 -73.41 26.63
CA GLU A 278 22.56 -73.20 27.86
C GLU A 278 22.30 -74.29 28.90
N GLN A 279 21.04 -74.71 29.05
CA GLN A 279 20.65 -75.80 29.95
C GLN A 279 21.23 -77.15 29.47
N LEU A 280 21.11 -77.46 28.18
CA LEU A 280 21.74 -78.63 27.56
C LEU A 280 23.27 -78.57 27.64
N ASN A 281 23.87 -77.39 27.55
CA ASN A 281 25.31 -77.19 27.75
C ASN A 281 25.71 -77.38 29.22
N SER A 282 24.84 -77.03 30.18
CA SER A 282 25.07 -77.31 31.60
C SER A 282 24.96 -78.82 31.90
N GLU A 283 23.99 -79.51 31.29
CA GLU A 283 23.86 -80.97 31.37
C GLU A 283 25.06 -81.66 30.70
N LYS A 284 25.49 -81.16 29.53
CA LYS A 284 26.74 -81.56 28.88
C LYS A 284 27.94 -81.31 29.77
N SER A 285 28.01 -80.19 30.49
CA SER A 285 29.10 -79.88 31.43
C SER A 285 29.12 -80.82 32.64
N ILE A 286 27.96 -81.32 33.09
CA ILE A 286 27.86 -82.32 34.16
C ILE A 286 28.35 -83.69 33.65
N LEU A 287 27.94 -84.09 32.44
CA LEU A 287 28.43 -85.30 31.78
C LEU A 287 29.93 -85.21 31.46
N GLU A 288 30.43 -84.04 31.06
CA GLU A 288 31.85 -83.76 30.87
C GLU A 288 32.60 -83.80 32.20
N ALA A 289 32.01 -83.34 33.31
CA ALA A 289 32.60 -83.50 34.66
C ALA A 289 32.72 -84.98 35.08
N GLU A 290 31.76 -85.81 34.66
CA GLU A 290 31.79 -87.26 34.85
C GLU A 290 32.89 -87.92 33.99
N ILE A 291 33.07 -87.47 32.75
CA ILE A 291 34.20 -87.84 31.88
C ILE A 291 35.54 -87.34 32.44
N ILE A 292 35.58 -86.13 33.01
CA ILE A 292 36.75 -85.54 33.68
C ILE A 292 37.13 -86.36 34.91
N SER A 293 36.19 -86.96 35.66
CA SER A 293 36.52 -87.86 36.77
C SER A 293 37.26 -89.12 36.30
N LYS A 294 36.93 -89.63 35.11
CA LYS A 294 37.59 -90.78 34.48
C LYS A 294 38.91 -90.40 33.80
N ASN A 295 39.02 -89.20 33.24
CA ASN A 295 40.24 -88.68 32.62
C ASN A 295 41.25 -88.09 33.62
N ARG A 296 40.82 -87.77 34.86
CA ARG A 296 41.65 -87.29 35.98
C ARG A 296 42.72 -88.28 36.45
N ILE A 297 42.61 -89.56 36.10
CA ILE A 297 43.64 -90.58 36.40
C ILE A 297 44.76 -90.57 35.34
N ILE A 298 44.48 -90.14 34.12
CA ILE A 298 45.41 -90.25 32.97
C ILE A 298 46.14 -88.93 32.68
N ALA A 299 45.48 -87.78 32.88
CA ALA A 299 46.07 -86.47 32.57
C ALA A 299 46.88 -85.83 33.72
N ALA A 300 47.02 -86.51 34.87
CA ALA A 300 47.66 -85.99 36.07
C ALA A 300 49.20 -85.81 35.96
N GLN A 301 49.86 -86.31 34.92
CA GLN A 301 51.32 -86.42 34.90
C GLN A 301 52.09 -85.52 33.90
N GLU A 302 51.53 -85.06 32.78
CA GLU A 302 52.43 -84.54 31.71
C GLU A 302 52.20 -83.09 31.25
N LEU A 303 51.06 -82.45 31.49
CA LEU A 303 50.75 -81.15 30.85
C LEU A 303 50.56 -79.96 31.80
N LYS A 304 50.93 -80.10 33.08
CA LYS A 304 50.89 -79.03 34.09
C LYS A 304 52.00 -77.98 33.93
N LEU A 305 53.00 -78.22 33.06
CA LEU A 305 54.23 -77.43 32.99
C LEU A 305 54.28 -76.41 31.83
N ARG A 306 53.43 -76.53 30.79
CA ARG A 306 53.56 -75.70 29.57
C ARG A 306 52.45 -74.65 29.35
N GLU A 307 51.29 -74.73 30.01
CA GLU A 307 50.15 -73.81 29.74
C GLU A 307 50.15 -72.52 30.57
N LEU A 308 51.00 -72.40 31.61
CA LEU A 308 51.05 -71.20 32.46
C LEU A 308 51.79 -70.02 31.79
N GLU A 309 52.62 -70.27 30.78
CA GLU A 309 53.41 -69.24 30.09
C GLU A 309 52.63 -68.54 28.96
N GLU A 310 51.65 -69.19 28.32
CA GLU A 310 50.87 -68.56 27.22
C GLU A 310 49.75 -67.62 27.70
N LYS A 311 49.18 -67.83 28.89
CA LYS A 311 48.04 -67.04 29.41
C LYS A 311 48.38 -65.59 29.78
N ILE A 312 49.66 -65.25 29.97
CA ILE A 312 50.10 -63.87 30.27
C ILE A 312 50.18 -63.01 28.99
N ARG A 313 50.28 -63.62 27.81
CA ARG A 313 50.46 -62.89 26.54
C ARG A 313 49.15 -62.41 25.90
N GLN A 314 48.02 -63.09 26.15
CA GLN A 314 46.72 -62.75 25.54
C GLN A 314 45.93 -61.66 26.30
N ALA A 315 46.11 -61.52 27.63
CA ALA A 315 45.39 -60.50 28.41
C ALA A 315 45.88 -59.04 28.18
N LYS A 316 46.99 -58.84 27.45
CA LYS A 316 47.48 -57.51 27.06
C LYS A 316 46.86 -56.97 25.76
N ASN A 317 46.43 -57.84 24.84
CA ASN A 317 45.91 -57.43 23.53
C ASN A 317 44.44 -56.97 23.57
N ASP A 318 43.61 -57.56 24.43
CA ASP A 318 42.17 -57.26 24.46
C ASP A 318 41.84 -55.91 25.17
N TYR A 319 42.76 -55.40 26.00
CA TYR A 319 42.61 -54.08 26.65
C TYR A 319 43.04 -52.92 25.71
N GLU A 320 43.99 -53.17 24.79
CA GLU A 320 44.46 -52.18 23.82
C GLU A 320 43.48 -51.97 22.64
N GLU A 321 42.74 -53.00 22.22
CA GLU A 321 41.76 -52.89 21.13
C GLU A 321 40.51 -52.07 21.51
N ALA A 322 40.02 -52.16 22.75
CA ALA A 322 38.84 -51.42 23.22
C ALA A 322 39.11 -49.92 23.46
N GLN A 323 40.35 -49.55 23.86
CA GLN A 323 40.75 -48.13 23.96
C GLN A 323 41.07 -47.50 22.60
N SER A 324 41.54 -48.26 21.62
CA SER A 324 41.89 -47.71 20.30
C SER A 324 40.67 -47.24 19.50
N GLY A 325 39.53 -47.95 19.60
CA GLY A 325 38.30 -47.63 18.86
C GLY A 325 37.62 -46.34 19.31
N ILE A 326 37.60 -46.08 20.62
CA ILE A 326 37.04 -44.83 21.17
C ILE A 326 37.92 -43.62 20.81
N LYS A 327 39.25 -43.79 20.91
CA LYS A 327 40.21 -42.74 20.58
C LYS A 327 40.20 -42.38 19.08
N GLN A 328 40.02 -43.36 18.21
CA GLN A 328 39.87 -43.11 16.76
C GLN A 328 38.52 -42.45 16.41
N ALA A 329 37.45 -42.77 17.13
CA ALA A 329 36.12 -42.22 16.85
C ALA A 329 36.01 -40.71 17.13
N PHE A 330 36.79 -40.20 18.10
CA PHE A 330 36.77 -38.80 18.56
C PHE A 330 38.04 -38.01 18.22
N GLN A 331 38.97 -38.60 17.46
CA GLN A 331 40.25 -37.98 17.12
C GLN A 331 40.09 -36.57 16.53
N ALA A 332 39.09 -36.34 15.67
CA ALA A 332 38.84 -35.06 15.03
C ALA A 332 38.39 -33.95 16.00
N LEU A 333 37.83 -34.30 17.16
CA LEU A 333 37.51 -33.35 18.24
C LEU A 333 38.75 -33.03 19.08
N GLU A 334 39.67 -33.98 19.22
CA GLU A 334 40.91 -33.84 20.01
C GLU A 334 42.02 -33.08 19.28
N GLU A 335 41.87 -32.79 17.99
CA GLU A 335 42.80 -31.95 17.22
C GLU A 335 42.91 -30.54 17.83
N LYS A 336 44.16 -30.12 18.10
CA LYS A 336 44.43 -28.79 18.64
C LYS A 336 44.07 -27.71 17.63
N VAL A 337 43.50 -26.64 18.15
CA VAL A 337 43.06 -25.52 17.33
C VAL A 337 44.16 -24.45 17.29
N LYS A 338 44.33 -23.79 16.14
CA LYS A 338 45.31 -22.72 15.96
C LYS A 338 44.88 -21.47 16.72
N VAL A 339 45.83 -20.85 17.41
CA VAL A 339 45.66 -19.60 18.14
C VAL A 339 46.84 -18.71 17.76
N ASP A 340 46.58 -17.57 17.13
CA ASP A 340 47.65 -16.72 16.56
C ASP A 340 48.16 -15.65 17.55
N ALA A 341 47.28 -15.11 18.39
CA ALA A 341 47.64 -14.14 19.43
C ALA A 341 48.15 -14.84 20.70
N HIS A 342 49.22 -14.34 21.32
CA HIS A 342 49.81 -15.00 22.50
C HIS A 342 50.10 -14.03 23.66
N GLN A 343 50.10 -12.72 23.40
CA GLN A 343 50.38 -11.70 24.40
C GLN A 343 49.09 -11.03 24.87
N LYS A 344 49.01 -10.61 26.13
CA LYS A 344 47.82 -9.93 26.64
C LYS A 344 47.87 -8.45 26.27
N ARG A 345 46.80 -7.91 25.69
CA ARG A 345 46.61 -6.47 25.46
C ARG A 345 45.80 -5.88 26.60
N THR A 346 46.25 -4.76 27.15
CA THR A 346 45.55 -4.01 28.19
C THR A 346 45.25 -2.61 27.69
N PHE A 347 44.04 -2.13 27.95
CA PHE A 347 43.62 -0.76 27.67
C PHE A 347 43.35 -0.05 28.99
N SER A 348 43.59 1.26 29.03
CA SER A 348 43.30 2.08 30.21
C SER A 348 41.81 2.33 30.40
N SER A 349 41.06 2.40 29.29
CA SER A 349 39.61 2.61 29.30
C SER A 349 38.92 1.97 28.09
N GLU A 350 37.60 1.76 28.19
CA GLU A 350 36.77 1.31 27.06
C GLU A 350 36.76 2.34 25.91
N GLN A 351 36.86 3.63 26.23
CA GLN A 351 36.89 4.70 25.23
C GLN A 351 38.16 4.64 24.38
N GLU A 352 39.31 4.38 25.00
CA GLU A 352 40.58 4.16 24.29
C GLU A 352 40.46 2.95 23.35
N PHE A 353 39.89 1.84 23.85
CA PHE A 353 39.64 0.66 23.03
C PHE A 353 38.81 0.97 21.78
N LEU A 354 37.69 1.71 21.92
CA LEU A 354 36.83 2.08 20.81
C LEU A 354 37.50 3.05 19.83
N SER A 355 38.29 4.00 20.34
CA SER A 355 39.07 4.93 19.51
C SER A 355 40.11 4.18 18.67
N ASP A 356 40.88 3.29 19.29
CA ASP A 356 41.87 2.45 18.61
C ASP A 356 41.21 1.51 17.59
N PHE A 357 40.04 0.95 17.92
CA PHE A 357 39.32 0.09 17.00
C PHE A 357 38.84 0.86 15.77
N LYS A 358 38.33 2.09 15.93
CA LYS A 358 37.94 2.96 14.81
C LYS A 358 39.14 3.29 13.92
N GLN A 359 40.31 3.59 14.51
CA GLN A 359 41.54 3.82 13.76
C GLN A 359 41.99 2.56 13.01
N TYR A 360 41.85 1.38 13.61
CA TYR A 360 42.15 0.10 12.98
C TYR A 360 41.23 -0.19 11.78
N LEU A 361 39.93 0.08 11.91
CA LEU A 361 38.97 -0.02 10.80
C LEU A 361 39.35 0.93 9.66
N ALA A 362 39.66 2.19 9.97
CA ALA A 362 40.09 3.18 8.99
C ALA A 362 41.39 2.75 8.27
N ALA A 363 42.36 2.18 8.99
CA ALA A 363 43.59 1.64 8.41
C ALA A 363 43.35 0.44 7.46
N LYS A 364 42.29 -0.34 7.69
CA LYS A 364 41.82 -1.41 6.77
C LYS A 364 40.97 -0.90 5.60
N GLY A 365 40.70 0.41 5.55
CA GLY A 365 39.78 1.04 4.61
C GLY A 365 38.31 0.73 4.86
N LEU A 366 37.96 0.29 6.05
CA LEU A 366 36.59 0.02 6.45
C LEU A 366 36.05 1.24 7.18
N VAL A 367 34.99 1.83 6.65
CA VAL A 367 34.32 2.99 7.26
C VAL A 367 32.93 2.57 7.68
N PHE A 368 32.69 2.56 8.98
CA PHE A 368 31.38 2.28 9.57
C PHE A 368 30.93 3.47 10.42
N PRO A 369 29.61 3.76 10.47
CA PRO A 369 29.09 4.76 11.38
C PRO A 369 29.50 4.47 12.82
N GLU A 370 29.92 5.50 13.57
CA GLU A 370 30.29 5.36 14.98
C GLU A 370 29.19 4.70 15.80
N ARG A 371 27.93 5.08 15.55
CA ARG A 371 26.76 4.48 16.21
C ARG A 371 26.65 2.98 15.97
N ILE A 372 26.98 2.48 14.77
CA ILE A 372 27.01 1.03 14.48
C ILE A 372 28.13 0.33 15.26
N ILE A 373 29.31 0.94 15.34
CA ILE A 373 30.45 0.39 16.08
C ILE A 373 30.10 0.28 17.58
N ASN A 374 29.56 1.36 18.15
CA ASN A 374 29.14 1.41 19.55
C ASN A 374 28.00 0.43 19.81
N ALA A 375 27.01 0.36 18.91
CA ALA A 375 25.92 -0.58 19.02
C ALA A 375 26.41 -2.02 18.96
N PHE A 376 27.33 -2.34 18.04
CA PHE A 376 27.89 -3.68 17.88
C PHE A 376 28.68 -4.10 19.12
N HIS A 377 29.58 -3.24 19.61
CA HIS A 377 30.33 -3.48 20.84
C HIS A 377 29.39 -3.71 22.04
N THR A 378 28.37 -2.87 22.20
CA THR A 378 27.36 -3.00 23.27
C THR A 378 26.58 -4.30 23.13
N SER A 379 26.16 -4.66 21.92
CA SER A 379 25.43 -5.90 21.64
C SER A 379 26.25 -7.15 22.00
N LEU A 380 27.57 -7.13 21.81
CA LEU A 380 28.47 -8.20 22.26
C LEU A 380 28.54 -8.29 23.79
N LYS A 381 28.60 -7.16 24.50
CA LYS A 381 28.64 -7.12 25.99
C LYS A 381 27.36 -7.67 26.63
N VAL A 382 26.22 -7.52 25.97
CA VAL A 382 24.91 -7.99 26.47
C VAL A 382 24.49 -9.36 25.94
N GLN A 383 25.43 -10.17 25.43
CA GLN A 383 25.12 -11.49 24.89
C GLN A 383 24.68 -12.51 25.93
N ASP A 384 24.84 -12.24 27.22
CA ASP A 384 24.16 -13.05 28.22
C ASP A 384 22.64 -12.93 28.07
N ILE A 385 22.11 -11.71 27.82
CA ILE A 385 20.68 -11.46 27.66
C ILE A 385 20.15 -11.64 26.23
N SER A 386 20.84 -11.04 25.28
CA SER A 386 20.59 -11.14 23.85
C SER A 386 21.64 -12.06 23.23
N ALA A 387 21.43 -13.37 23.36
CA ALA A 387 22.35 -14.45 22.98
C ALA A 387 22.95 -14.37 21.56
N LEU A 388 22.38 -13.57 20.66
CA LEU A 388 22.85 -13.43 19.29
C LEU A 388 22.89 -11.96 18.85
N VAL A 389 23.91 -11.59 18.08
CA VAL A 389 23.96 -10.30 17.37
C VAL A 389 23.75 -10.57 15.89
N ILE A 390 22.71 -10.00 15.30
CA ILE A 390 22.38 -10.20 13.90
C ILE A 390 22.72 -8.93 13.12
N LEU A 391 23.48 -9.07 12.05
CA LEU A 391 23.87 -7.99 11.13
C LEU A 391 23.08 -8.16 9.84
N ALA A 392 22.06 -7.34 9.65
CA ALA A 392 21.12 -7.40 8.52
C ALA A 392 21.38 -6.28 7.51
N GLY A 393 21.26 -6.55 6.22
CA GLY A 393 21.33 -5.51 5.19
C GLY A 393 21.59 -6.07 3.80
N ILE A 394 21.78 -5.19 2.80
CA ILE A 394 22.08 -5.61 1.41
C ILE A 394 23.49 -6.24 1.30
N SER A 395 23.71 -7.09 0.30
CA SER A 395 25.03 -7.69 0.07
C SER A 395 26.10 -6.62 -0.19
N GLY A 396 27.32 -6.86 0.28
CA GLY A 396 28.46 -5.95 0.08
C GLY A 396 28.57 -4.75 1.03
N THR A 397 27.79 -4.67 2.11
CA THR A 397 27.83 -3.57 3.11
C THR A 397 28.81 -3.78 4.26
N GLY A 398 29.70 -4.78 4.17
CA GLY A 398 30.69 -5.06 5.22
C GLY A 398 30.14 -5.80 6.44
N LYS A 399 28.95 -6.42 6.36
CA LYS A 399 28.32 -7.18 7.46
C LYS A 399 29.21 -8.27 8.02
N SER A 400 29.93 -9.00 7.15
CA SER A 400 30.87 -10.05 7.58
C SER A 400 32.26 -9.47 7.94
N GLU A 401 32.63 -8.32 7.35
CA GLU A 401 33.93 -7.67 7.59
C GLU A 401 34.01 -7.02 8.99
N LEU A 402 32.93 -6.44 9.51
CA LEU A 402 32.91 -5.83 10.86
C LEU A 402 33.25 -6.84 11.97
N PRO A 403 32.55 -7.99 12.13
CA PRO A 403 32.89 -8.98 13.16
C PRO A 403 34.25 -9.66 12.91
N GLN A 404 34.66 -9.82 11.64
CA GLN A 404 36.02 -10.29 11.29
C GLN A 404 37.09 -9.33 11.81
N ALA A 405 36.97 -8.05 11.45
CA ALA A 405 37.91 -7.02 11.90
C ALA A 405 37.89 -6.85 13.42
N TYR A 406 36.73 -6.98 14.06
CA TYR A 406 36.59 -6.95 15.51
C TYR A 406 37.32 -8.12 16.17
N ALA A 407 37.10 -9.36 15.71
CA ALA A 407 37.77 -10.56 16.21
C ALA A 407 39.29 -10.48 16.07
N GLU A 408 39.77 -10.02 14.90
CA GLU A 408 41.18 -9.79 14.65
C GLU A 408 41.76 -8.71 15.58
N PHE A 409 41.06 -7.59 15.78
CA PHE A 409 41.51 -6.50 16.64
C PHE A 409 41.65 -6.91 18.11
N ILE A 410 40.70 -7.70 18.62
CA ILE A 410 40.74 -8.21 20.00
C ILE A 410 41.61 -9.47 20.18
N GLY A 411 42.21 -9.99 19.10
CA GLY A 411 43.00 -11.22 19.12
C GLY A 411 42.20 -12.48 19.49
N ALA A 412 40.90 -12.51 19.20
CA ALA A 412 40.02 -13.65 19.43
C ALA A 412 40.02 -14.57 18.21
N PRO A 413 40.10 -15.91 18.38
CA PRO A 413 39.89 -16.82 17.27
C PRO A 413 38.51 -16.64 16.65
N LEU A 414 38.46 -16.64 15.32
CA LEU A 414 37.25 -16.48 14.54
C LEU A 414 36.81 -17.83 13.96
N VAL A 415 35.60 -18.27 14.31
CA VAL A 415 34.95 -19.45 13.77
C VAL A 415 33.92 -19.01 12.74
N MET A 416 34.33 -19.06 11.47
CA MET A 416 33.44 -18.79 10.33
C MET A 416 32.63 -20.02 9.98
N LEU A 417 31.30 -19.91 9.96
CA LEU A 417 30.37 -20.99 9.66
C LEU A 417 29.42 -20.53 8.55
N PRO A 418 29.67 -20.89 7.28
CA PRO A 418 28.77 -20.58 6.18
C PRO A 418 27.53 -21.48 6.24
N VAL A 419 26.38 -20.89 6.55
CA VAL A 419 25.12 -21.64 6.67
C VAL A 419 24.68 -22.15 5.30
N GLN A 420 24.24 -23.40 5.23
CA GLN A 420 23.76 -24.01 3.99
C GLN A 420 22.23 -24.00 3.94
N PRO A 421 21.60 -23.85 2.75
CA PRO A 421 20.15 -23.86 2.62
C PRO A 421 19.46 -25.15 3.11
N ARG A 422 20.22 -26.26 3.19
CA ARG A 422 19.73 -27.58 3.62
C ARG A 422 19.82 -27.81 5.12
N TRP A 423 20.30 -26.84 5.91
CA TRP A 423 20.38 -27.00 7.36
C TRP A 423 18.98 -27.02 7.95
N ASP A 424 18.62 -28.15 8.55
CA ASP A 424 17.29 -28.38 9.14
C ASP A 424 17.35 -29.01 10.54
N SER A 425 18.56 -29.27 11.06
CA SER A 425 18.74 -29.94 12.34
C SER A 425 19.90 -29.36 13.16
N PRO A 426 19.90 -29.52 14.50
CA PRO A 426 21.04 -29.12 15.33
C PRO A 426 22.35 -29.82 14.96
N GLN A 427 22.28 -30.98 14.31
CA GLN A 427 23.44 -31.74 13.85
C GLN A 427 24.22 -31.00 12.76
N ASP A 428 23.60 -30.10 12.01
CA ASP A 428 24.31 -29.29 11.01
C ASP A 428 25.32 -28.33 11.66
N LEU A 429 25.01 -27.86 12.88
CA LEU A 429 25.87 -26.97 13.65
C LEU A 429 26.79 -27.73 14.63
N GLN A 430 26.33 -28.85 15.19
CA GLN A 430 27.12 -29.67 16.11
C GLN A 430 28.08 -30.62 15.35
N GLY A 431 27.69 -31.07 14.18
CA GLY A 431 28.31 -32.20 13.50
C GLY A 431 27.58 -33.50 13.83
N PHE A 432 27.96 -34.57 13.15
CA PHE A 432 27.26 -35.84 13.20
C PHE A 432 28.21 -37.02 13.34
N TYR A 433 27.71 -38.11 13.90
CA TYR A 433 28.43 -39.38 13.93
C TYR A 433 28.21 -40.15 12.63
N ASN A 434 29.28 -40.39 11.87
CA ASN A 434 29.22 -41.23 10.69
C ASN A 434 29.28 -42.71 11.10
N TYR A 435 28.15 -43.40 10.99
CA TYR A 435 28.02 -44.83 11.34
C TYR A 435 28.88 -45.77 10.47
N ILE A 436 29.19 -45.38 9.23
CA ILE A 436 30.01 -46.18 8.30
C ILE A 436 31.49 -46.05 8.68
N GLU A 437 31.96 -44.81 8.85
CA GLU A 437 33.36 -44.53 9.22
C GLU A 437 33.63 -44.77 10.72
N LYS A 438 32.57 -44.90 11.52
CA LYS A 438 32.61 -44.95 13.01
C LYS A 438 33.36 -43.76 13.61
N LYS A 439 33.22 -42.59 12.99
CA LYS A 439 33.91 -41.35 13.37
C LYS A 439 32.91 -40.23 13.54
N TYR A 440 33.09 -39.45 14.59
CA TYR A 440 32.39 -38.18 14.75
C TYR A 440 33.02 -37.14 13.83
N LYS A 441 32.20 -36.47 13.01
CA LYS A 441 32.60 -35.36 12.16
C LYS A 441 32.13 -34.06 12.82
N PRO A 442 32.97 -33.42 13.67
CA PRO A 442 32.61 -32.18 14.32
C PRO A 442 32.61 -31.02 13.32
N THR A 443 31.79 -30.01 13.58
CA THR A 443 31.98 -28.70 12.95
C THR A 443 33.15 -27.96 13.59
N PRO A 444 33.70 -26.91 12.94
CA PRO A 444 34.69 -26.03 13.56
C PRO A 444 34.22 -25.51 14.93
N LEU A 445 32.95 -25.15 15.05
CA LEU A 445 32.37 -24.69 16.32
C LEU A 445 32.54 -25.73 17.43
N MET A 446 32.17 -26.98 17.17
CA MET A 446 32.29 -28.04 18.18
C MET A 446 33.73 -28.38 18.52
N GLN A 447 34.66 -28.27 17.57
CA GLN A 447 36.10 -28.39 17.87
C GLN A 447 36.55 -27.29 18.84
N TYR A 448 36.22 -26.02 18.56
CA TYR A 448 36.57 -24.91 19.44
C TYR A 448 35.93 -25.04 20.83
N LEU A 449 34.64 -25.40 20.91
CA LEU A 449 33.95 -25.62 22.18
C LEU A 449 34.57 -26.77 22.99
N TYR A 450 34.88 -27.89 22.33
CA TYR A 450 35.49 -29.05 22.98
C TYR A 450 36.90 -28.74 23.52
N GLN A 451 37.67 -27.95 22.77
CA GLN A 451 39.05 -27.59 23.09
C GLN A 451 39.16 -26.42 24.06
N HIS A 452 38.13 -25.58 24.22
CA HIS A 452 38.20 -24.40 25.09
C HIS A 452 38.59 -24.71 26.53
N GLU A 453 38.08 -25.82 27.09
CA GLU A 453 38.43 -26.25 28.46
C GLU A 453 39.71 -27.12 28.54
N ARG A 454 40.19 -27.64 27.40
CA ARG A 454 41.27 -28.63 27.32
C ARG A 454 42.60 -28.03 26.87
N GLN A 455 42.56 -27.09 25.95
CA GLN A 455 43.73 -26.39 25.44
C GLN A 455 44.01 -25.16 26.33
N ASN A 456 45.15 -25.17 27.02
CA ASN A 456 45.53 -24.11 27.95
C ASN A 456 45.60 -22.74 27.28
N ASP A 457 45.99 -22.68 26.01
CA ASP A 457 46.05 -21.44 25.25
C ASP A 457 44.67 -20.86 24.94
N LEU A 458 43.62 -21.68 24.83
CA LEU A 458 42.27 -21.23 24.49
C LEU A 458 41.41 -20.95 25.73
N LYS A 459 41.79 -21.55 26.85
CA LYS A 459 41.04 -21.45 28.12
C LYS A 459 40.89 -20.02 28.58
N GLY A 460 39.64 -19.61 28.81
CA GLY A 460 39.29 -18.25 29.25
C GLY A 460 39.45 -17.18 28.18
N ARG A 461 39.78 -17.54 26.93
CA ARG A 461 39.81 -16.61 25.79
C ARG A 461 38.44 -16.46 25.17
N MET A 462 38.20 -15.25 24.65
CA MET A 462 37.06 -14.97 23.79
C MET A 462 37.21 -15.68 22.45
N VAL A 463 36.11 -16.23 21.95
CA VAL A 463 36.03 -16.84 20.62
C VAL A 463 34.84 -16.21 19.91
N MET A 464 35.07 -15.66 18.72
CA MET A 464 34.01 -15.08 17.89
C MET A 464 33.47 -16.16 16.96
N VAL A 465 32.16 -16.40 17.01
CA VAL A 465 31.47 -17.32 16.11
C VAL A 465 30.65 -16.49 15.14
N LEU A 466 30.96 -16.59 13.84
CA LEU A 466 30.22 -15.89 12.78
C LEU A 466 29.44 -16.90 11.93
N LEU A 467 28.11 -16.87 12.06
CA LEU A 467 27.18 -17.58 11.20
C LEU A 467 26.92 -16.72 9.94
N ASP A 468 27.58 -17.05 8.85
CA ASP A 468 27.46 -16.28 7.61
C ASP A 468 26.21 -16.70 6.83
N GLU A 469 25.43 -15.71 6.36
CA GLU A 469 24.14 -15.88 5.69
C GLU A 469 23.18 -16.78 6.47
N MET A 470 23.04 -16.48 7.77
CA MET A 470 22.34 -17.32 8.73
C MET A 470 20.89 -17.64 8.36
N ASN A 471 20.26 -16.80 7.54
CA ASN A 471 18.86 -16.91 7.11
C ASN A 471 18.65 -17.66 5.77
N LEU A 472 19.69 -18.27 5.21
CA LEU A 472 19.52 -19.25 4.13
C LEU A 472 18.72 -20.47 4.56
N ALA A 473 18.80 -20.82 5.84
CA ALA A 473 18.01 -21.85 6.48
C ALA A 473 17.17 -21.26 7.62
N LYS A 474 16.15 -22.01 8.07
CA LYS A 474 15.36 -21.61 9.25
C LYS A 474 16.23 -21.70 10.50
N VAL A 475 16.70 -20.53 10.96
CA VAL A 475 17.58 -20.38 12.14
C VAL A 475 17.09 -21.17 13.34
N GLU A 476 15.79 -21.14 13.59
CA GLU A 476 15.19 -21.84 14.73
C GLU A 476 15.31 -23.37 14.68
N TYR A 477 15.58 -23.99 13.53
CA TYR A 477 15.72 -25.44 13.44
C TYR A 477 17.14 -25.87 13.83
N TYR A 478 18.16 -25.36 13.12
CA TYR A 478 19.55 -25.74 13.39
C TYR A 478 20.14 -25.07 14.64
N PHE A 479 19.62 -23.90 15.04
CA PHE A 479 20.11 -23.16 16.22
C PHE A 479 19.26 -23.38 17.48
N SER A 480 18.20 -24.21 17.43
CA SER A 480 17.25 -24.46 18.53
C SER A 480 17.92 -24.80 19.86
N ASP A 481 18.80 -25.81 19.86
CA ASP A 481 19.52 -26.25 21.05
C ASP A 481 20.39 -25.13 21.63
N PHE A 482 21.11 -24.41 20.77
CA PHE A 482 21.93 -23.28 21.20
C PHE A 482 21.09 -22.16 21.81
N LEU A 483 19.93 -21.79 21.23
CA LEU A 483 19.05 -20.77 21.82
C LEU A 483 18.58 -21.13 23.23
N SER A 484 18.22 -22.40 23.45
CA SER A 484 17.78 -22.91 24.76
C SER A 484 18.92 -22.95 25.77
N LYS A 485 20.09 -23.42 25.33
CA LYS A 485 21.26 -23.61 26.19
C LYS A 485 21.96 -22.30 26.53
N LEU A 486 22.03 -21.34 25.60
CA LEU A 486 22.59 -20.01 25.84
C LEU A 486 21.78 -19.21 26.87
N GLU A 487 20.48 -19.48 27.01
CA GLU A 487 19.66 -18.89 28.09
C GLU A 487 19.98 -19.47 29.45
N THR A 488 20.12 -20.79 29.51
CA THR A 488 20.43 -21.50 30.75
C THR A 488 21.84 -21.16 31.24
N ARG A 489 22.76 -20.83 30.31
CA ARG A 489 24.15 -20.45 30.57
C ARG A 489 24.30 -19.33 31.59
N ARG A 490 23.34 -18.40 31.68
CA ARG A 490 23.39 -17.26 32.63
C ARG A 490 23.49 -17.68 34.09
N ASN A 491 22.81 -18.77 34.43
CA ASN A 491 22.62 -19.17 35.84
C ASN A 491 23.43 -20.42 36.17
N LYS A 492 23.71 -21.28 35.18
CA LYS A 492 24.37 -22.58 35.38
C LYS A 492 25.24 -22.97 34.19
N LYS A 493 26.34 -23.68 34.48
CA LYS A 493 27.15 -24.35 33.46
C LYS A 493 26.26 -25.25 32.61
N THR A 494 26.31 -25.03 31.30
CA THR A 494 25.39 -25.66 30.36
C THR A 494 26.17 -26.48 29.35
N TYR A 495 25.74 -27.73 29.14
CA TYR A 495 26.40 -28.70 28.28
C TYR A 495 25.54 -29.11 27.09
N LEU A 496 26.19 -29.30 25.95
CA LEU A 496 25.69 -29.97 24.76
C LEU A 496 26.06 -31.45 24.83
N GLU A 497 25.15 -32.32 24.42
CA GLU A 497 25.42 -33.75 24.32
C GLU A 497 25.84 -34.08 22.89
N VAL A 498 27.01 -34.70 22.76
CA VAL A 498 27.52 -35.17 21.49
C VAL A 498 26.91 -36.53 21.20
N ASP A 499 26.16 -36.63 20.11
CA ASP A 499 25.67 -37.92 19.62
C ASP A 499 26.86 -38.75 19.10
N ALA A 500 27.10 -39.86 19.78
CA ALA A 500 28.18 -40.81 19.50
C ALA A 500 27.66 -42.17 19.01
N GLY A 501 26.38 -42.26 18.66
CA GLY A 501 25.71 -43.52 18.33
C GLY A 501 25.80 -44.54 19.46
N SER A 502 26.19 -45.78 19.14
CA SER A 502 26.25 -46.92 20.07
C SER A 502 27.51 -46.98 20.95
N LEU A 503 28.41 -46.00 20.86
CA LEU A 503 29.64 -45.97 21.66
C LEU A 503 29.34 -45.68 23.14
N LYS A 504 29.85 -46.56 24.01
CA LYS A 504 29.84 -46.37 25.47
C LYS A 504 30.97 -45.43 25.88
N LEU A 505 30.73 -44.12 25.79
CA LEU A 505 31.66 -43.10 26.28
C LEU A 505 31.37 -42.76 27.75
N ALA A 506 32.42 -42.33 28.45
CA ALA A 506 32.28 -41.68 29.75
C ALA A 506 31.46 -40.37 29.60
N ALA A 507 30.70 -40.01 30.63
CA ALA A 507 29.84 -38.82 30.60
C ALA A 507 30.60 -37.53 30.24
N GLU A 508 31.85 -37.40 30.70
CA GLU A 508 32.75 -36.27 30.46
C GLU A 508 33.20 -36.11 28.99
N GLN A 509 33.14 -37.20 28.22
CA GLN A 509 33.46 -37.19 26.79
C GLN A 509 32.22 -36.94 25.92
N LYS A 510 31.02 -37.20 26.45
CA LYS A 510 29.75 -36.92 25.76
C LYS A 510 29.30 -35.48 25.92
N GLN A 511 29.76 -34.78 26.95
CA GLN A 511 29.28 -33.43 27.29
C GLN A 511 30.29 -32.35 26.91
N VAL A 512 29.87 -31.42 26.07
CA VAL A 512 30.64 -30.24 25.66
C VAL A 512 30.06 -29.01 26.35
N LEU A 513 30.85 -28.35 27.19
CA LEU A 513 30.46 -27.11 27.84
C LEU A 513 30.28 -26.01 26.77
N ILE A 514 29.25 -25.17 26.92
CA ILE A 514 29.17 -23.89 26.19
C ILE A 514 29.71 -22.79 27.11
N PRO A 515 30.95 -22.30 26.91
CA PRO A 515 31.57 -21.30 27.76
C PRO A 515 30.98 -19.92 27.52
N GLU A 516 31.11 -19.01 28.50
CA GLU A 516 30.60 -17.63 28.38
C GLU A 516 31.33 -16.79 27.34
N GLN A 517 32.57 -17.17 27.07
CA GLN A 517 33.51 -16.46 26.21
C GLN A 517 33.22 -16.62 24.71
N PHE A 518 32.27 -17.47 24.34
CA PHE A 518 31.82 -17.60 22.94
C PHE A 518 30.82 -16.51 22.62
N LEU A 519 31.20 -15.64 21.69
CA LEU A 519 30.41 -14.53 21.19
C LEU A 519 29.79 -14.91 19.85
N PHE A 520 28.46 -14.96 19.78
CA PHE A 520 27.72 -15.37 18.58
C PHE A 520 27.25 -14.17 17.77
N VAL A 521 27.63 -14.14 16.50
CA VAL A 521 27.21 -13.13 15.52
C VAL A 521 26.68 -13.87 14.29
N GLY A 522 25.59 -13.37 13.71
CA GLY A 522 25.03 -13.87 12.47
C GLY A 522 24.89 -12.76 11.44
N THR A 523 25.19 -13.04 10.17
CA THR A 523 24.93 -12.11 9.07
C THR A 523 23.67 -12.53 8.32
N MET A 524 22.87 -11.56 7.89
CA MET A 524 21.59 -11.78 7.24
C MET A 524 21.45 -10.88 6.02
N ASN A 525 21.03 -11.45 4.89
CA ASN A 525 20.62 -10.67 3.72
C ASN A 525 19.10 -10.39 3.81
N GLU A 526 18.65 -9.22 3.38
CA GLU A 526 17.22 -8.85 3.37
C GLU A 526 16.51 -9.19 2.04
N ASP A 527 17.08 -10.08 1.23
CA ASP A 527 16.58 -10.44 -0.11
C ASP A 527 15.40 -11.45 -0.06
N GLU A 528 14.49 -11.39 -1.03
CA GLU A 528 13.27 -12.24 -1.11
C GLU A 528 13.56 -13.76 -1.10
N THR A 529 14.77 -14.16 -1.46
CA THR A 529 15.21 -15.57 -1.48
C THR A 529 15.58 -16.12 -0.11
N THR A 530 15.44 -15.33 0.96
CA THR A 530 15.90 -15.67 2.30
C THR A 530 14.75 -15.81 3.30
N GLN A 531 14.91 -16.65 4.33
CA GLN A 531 13.86 -16.91 5.31
C GLN A 531 13.75 -15.74 6.31
N SER A 532 12.54 -15.33 6.66
CA SER A 532 12.33 -14.35 7.73
C SER A 532 12.67 -14.96 9.10
N LEU A 533 13.27 -14.16 9.98
CA LEU A 533 13.50 -14.54 11.37
C LEU A 533 12.18 -14.63 12.14
N SER A 534 12.03 -15.67 12.98
CA SER A 534 10.88 -15.80 13.87
C SER A 534 11.00 -14.91 15.10
N ASP A 535 9.87 -14.58 15.71
CA ASP A 535 9.82 -13.77 16.94
C ASP A 535 10.65 -14.40 18.08
N LYS A 536 10.74 -15.74 18.13
CA LYS A 536 11.57 -16.48 19.10
C LYS A 536 13.07 -16.19 18.95
N VAL A 537 13.54 -15.93 17.74
CA VAL A 537 14.95 -15.57 17.47
C VAL A 537 15.15 -14.08 17.73
N LEU A 538 14.23 -13.24 17.26
CA LEU A 538 14.27 -11.78 17.47
C LEU A 538 14.25 -11.40 18.97
N ASP A 539 13.48 -12.11 19.78
CA ASP A 539 13.44 -11.93 21.24
C ASP A 539 14.78 -12.18 21.92
N ARG A 540 15.67 -12.93 21.28
CA ARG A 540 16.97 -13.37 21.79
C ARG A 540 18.14 -12.69 21.08
N ALA A 541 17.86 -11.88 20.08
CA ALA A 541 18.87 -11.21 19.29
C ALA A 541 18.81 -9.68 19.42
N ASN A 542 19.94 -9.04 19.13
CA ASN A 542 19.99 -7.63 18.76
C ASN A 542 20.21 -7.56 17.25
N VAL A 543 19.28 -6.95 16.51
CA VAL A 543 19.36 -6.86 15.04
C VAL A 543 19.89 -5.49 14.63
N LEU A 544 21.17 -5.43 14.31
CA LEU A 544 21.78 -4.24 13.72
C LEU A 544 21.57 -4.28 12.21
N THR A 545 21.19 -3.14 11.66
CA THR A 545 20.82 -3.00 10.26
C THR A 545 21.82 -2.11 9.54
N PHE A 546 22.23 -2.50 8.35
CA PHE A 546 23.16 -1.78 7.50
C PHE A 546 22.38 -1.26 6.29
N GLY A 547 22.27 0.06 6.19
CA GLY A 547 21.59 0.71 5.09
C GLY A 547 22.38 0.63 3.79
N LYS A 548 21.82 1.24 2.75
CA LYS A 548 22.50 1.38 1.46
C LYS A 548 23.67 2.36 1.63
N PRO A 549 24.90 2.01 1.23
CA PRO A 549 26.01 2.95 1.24
C PRO A 549 25.71 4.12 0.29
N HIS A 550 26.04 5.33 0.71
CA HIS A 550 25.72 6.55 -0.04
C HIS A 550 26.60 6.72 -1.26
N GLU A 551 27.89 6.44 -1.08
CA GLU A 551 28.90 6.55 -2.12
C GLU A 551 29.53 5.18 -2.36
N LEU A 552 29.50 4.73 -3.61
CA LEU A 552 30.15 3.49 -4.01
C LEU A 552 31.63 3.80 -4.27
N LYS A 553 32.48 3.51 -3.30
CA LYS A 553 33.93 3.69 -3.41
C LYS A 553 34.60 2.41 -3.90
N LEU A 554 35.50 2.54 -4.86
CA LEU A 554 36.46 1.48 -5.17
C LEU A 554 37.40 1.35 -3.97
N ARG A 555 37.63 0.12 -3.52
CA ARG A 555 38.60 -0.15 -2.45
C ARG A 555 39.99 0.19 -2.98
N ASP A 556 40.65 1.17 -2.37
CA ASP A 556 42.03 1.50 -2.73
C ASP A 556 42.94 0.31 -2.44
N GLY A 557 43.48 -0.32 -3.50
CA GLY A 557 44.35 -1.49 -3.41
C GLY A 557 45.72 -1.23 -2.74
N ASN A 558 46.01 0.02 -2.37
CA ASN A 558 47.25 0.45 -1.74
C ASN A 558 47.21 0.49 -0.20
N GLN A 559 46.13 0.00 0.40
CA GLN A 559 46.04 -0.06 1.86
C GLN A 559 46.86 -1.24 2.40
N SER A 560 47.86 -0.93 3.22
CA SER A 560 48.66 -1.93 3.93
C SER A 560 47.73 -2.80 4.78
N LYS A 561 47.77 -4.13 4.60
CA LYS A 561 47.18 -5.04 5.60
C LYS A 561 47.83 -4.69 6.94
N PRO A 562 47.09 -4.16 7.94
CA PRO A 562 47.67 -3.95 9.24
C PRO A 562 48.16 -5.29 9.76
N ALA A 563 49.33 -5.30 10.42
CA ALA A 563 49.88 -6.52 10.98
C ALA A 563 48.81 -7.18 11.87
N THR A 564 48.63 -8.49 11.71
CA THR A 564 47.67 -9.25 12.52
C THR A 564 48.05 -9.05 13.98
N PRO A 565 47.14 -8.55 14.84
CA PRO A 565 47.47 -8.31 16.24
C PRO A 565 47.94 -9.61 16.90
N THR A 566 49.17 -9.61 17.41
CA THR A 566 49.74 -10.74 18.18
C THR A 566 49.26 -10.76 19.62
N GLU A 567 48.48 -9.75 20.01
CA GLU A 567 47.97 -9.55 21.34
C GLU A 567 46.45 -9.80 21.40
N TYR A 568 45.93 -10.18 22.58
CA TYR A 568 44.52 -10.49 22.79
C TYR A 568 43.94 -9.80 24.03
N VAL A 569 42.65 -9.49 23.97
CA VAL A 569 41.88 -8.95 25.11
C VAL A 569 41.36 -10.10 25.96
N THR A 570 41.48 -9.99 27.29
CA THR A 570 40.99 -11.02 28.20
C THR A 570 39.47 -10.90 28.42
N TRP A 571 38.81 -12.04 28.66
CA TRP A 571 37.39 -12.06 29.04
C TRP A 571 37.10 -11.26 30.31
N GLU A 572 38.03 -11.28 31.28
CA GLU A 572 37.92 -10.49 32.51
C GLU A 572 37.83 -8.99 32.19
N THR A 573 38.68 -8.47 31.31
CA THR A 573 38.60 -7.06 30.89
C THR A 573 37.26 -6.77 30.20
N PHE A 574 36.87 -7.62 29.25
CA PHE A 574 35.66 -7.42 28.46
C PHE A 574 34.38 -7.47 29.30
N ASN A 575 34.24 -8.46 30.19
CA ASN A 575 32.99 -8.73 30.89
C ASN A 575 32.97 -8.28 32.37
N GLN A 576 34.12 -8.14 33.04
CA GLN A 576 34.15 -7.69 34.44
C GLN A 576 34.50 -6.21 34.57
N VAL A 577 35.28 -5.66 33.64
CA VAL A 577 35.71 -4.24 33.69
C VAL A 577 34.82 -3.35 32.83
N TRP A 578 34.49 -3.75 31.60
CA TRP A 578 33.70 -2.91 30.67
C TRP A 578 32.19 -3.18 30.71
N THR A 579 31.76 -4.35 31.19
CA THR A 579 30.33 -4.67 31.32
C THR A 579 29.81 -4.29 32.71
N LYS A 580 28.78 -3.45 32.73
CA LYS A 580 28.06 -3.02 33.94
C LYS A 580 26.76 -3.79 34.08
N GLN A 581 26.35 -4.05 35.32
CA GLN A 581 25.02 -4.58 35.61
C GLN A 581 24.05 -3.42 35.87
N PRO A 582 22.83 -3.47 35.33
CA PRO A 582 21.86 -2.40 35.53
C PRO A 582 21.44 -2.34 37.00
N SER A 583 21.59 -1.16 37.63
CA SER A 583 21.06 -0.91 38.97
C SER A 583 19.56 -0.58 38.89
N PRO A 584 18.69 -1.22 39.70
CA PRO A 584 17.24 -0.97 39.65
C PRO A 584 16.82 0.49 39.89
N ASN A 585 17.63 1.27 40.62
CA ASN A 585 17.32 2.63 41.05
C ASN A 585 18.19 3.70 40.35
N SER A 586 18.80 3.40 39.20
CA SER A 586 19.47 4.46 38.44
C SER A 586 18.47 5.25 37.60
N ALA A 587 18.69 6.56 37.46
CA ALA A 587 17.89 7.43 36.61
C ALA A 587 17.77 6.90 35.17
N ALA A 588 18.83 6.29 34.63
CA ALA A 588 18.80 5.64 33.33
C ALA A 588 17.84 4.43 33.27
N THR A 589 17.79 3.60 34.32
CA THR A 589 16.88 2.44 34.37
C THR A 589 15.42 2.88 34.54
N GLU A 590 15.17 3.94 35.32
CA GLU A 590 13.83 4.52 35.46
C GLU A 590 13.33 5.10 34.13
N LEU A 591 14.19 5.84 33.42
CA LEU A 591 13.87 6.37 32.09
C LEU A 591 13.59 5.24 31.10
N VAL A 592 14.43 4.19 31.07
CA VAL A 592 14.19 3.00 30.25
C VAL A 592 12.83 2.37 30.58
N LYS A 593 12.50 2.25 31.87
CA LYS A 593 11.24 1.65 32.31
C LYS A 593 10.04 2.46 31.82
N GLU A 594 10.08 3.79 31.95
CA GLU A 594 9.01 4.67 31.47
C GLU A 594 8.73 4.48 29.97
N TYR A 595 9.77 4.53 29.13
CA TYR A 595 9.62 4.34 27.68
C TYR A 595 9.18 2.92 27.31
N VAL A 596 9.72 1.91 27.99
CA VAL A 596 9.41 0.50 27.71
C VAL A 596 8.00 0.13 28.15
N ASP A 597 7.51 0.61 29.30
CA ASP A 597 6.15 0.36 29.77
C ASP A 597 5.12 1.00 28.81
N ARG A 598 5.34 2.27 28.42
CA ARG A 598 4.52 2.94 27.39
C ARG A 598 4.54 2.21 26.04
N ALA A 599 5.72 1.74 25.61
CA ALA A 599 5.82 0.95 24.39
C ALA A 599 5.09 -0.40 24.50
N ASN A 600 5.10 -1.04 25.68
CA ASN A 600 4.39 -2.29 25.90
C ASN A 600 2.88 -2.11 25.80
N ASP A 601 2.33 -1.02 26.36
CA ASP A 601 0.91 -0.69 26.25
C ASP A 601 0.47 -0.49 24.77
N ILE A 602 1.32 0.17 23.98
CA ILE A 602 1.07 0.34 22.54
C ILE A 602 1.16 -1.01 21.83
N MET A 603 2.17 -1.83 22.14
CA MET A 603 2.35 -3.16 21.55
C MET A 603 1.22 -4.13 21.91
N ASP A 604 0.63 -4.01 23.10
CA ASP A 604 -0.55 -4.78 23.52
C ASP A 604 -1.76 -4.46 22.64
N SER A 605 -1.99 -3.18 22.32
CA SER A 605 -3.04 -2.76 21.37
C SER A 605 -2.83 -3.26 19.93
N LEU A 606 -1.59 -3.66 19.60
CA LEU A 606 -1.21 -4.28 18.32
C LEU A 606 -1.27 -5.82 18.36
N GLY A 607 -1.70 -6.40 19.49
CA GLY A 607 -1.75 -7.85 19.72
C GLY A 607 -0.37 -8.51 19.87
N ARG A 608 0.67 -7.73 20.19
CA ARG A 608 2.06 -8.19 20.28
C ARG A 608 2.76 -7.73 21.59
N PRO A 609 2.17 -7.93 22.77
CA PRO A 609 2.80 -7.53 24.04
C PRO A 609 4.10 -8.30 24.27
N PHE A 610 4.98 -7.74 25.11
CA PHE A 610 6.22 -8.40 25.51
C PHE A 610 6.39 -8.47 27.02
N ALA A 611 7.17 -9.44 27.47
CA ALA A 611 7.39 -9.71 28.89
C ALA A 611 8.67 -9.05 29.44
N HIS A 612 8.88 -9.19 30.74
CA HIS A 612 10.02 -8.63 31.50
C HIS A 612 11.41 -8.86 30.89
N ARG A 613 11.59 -9.91 30.09
CA ARG A 613 12.86 -10.18 29.41
C ARG A 613 13.28 -9.04 28.49
N VAL A 614 12.34 -8.47 27.74
CA VAL A 614 12.65 -7.36 26.81
C VAL A 614 13.08 -6.14 27.63
N PHE A 615 12.38 -5.81 28.71
CA PHE A 615 12.78 -4.75 29.63
C PHE A 615 14.19 -4.96 30.21
N GLN A 616 14.50 -6.17 30.69
CA GLN A 616 15.83 -6.50 31.19
C GLN A 616 16.91 -6.33 30.11
N ALA A 617 16.60 -6.69 28.85
CA ALA A 617 17.51 -6.51 27.73
C ALA A 617 17.78 -5.03 27.45
N PHE A 618 16.73 -4.20 27.45
CA PHE A 618 16.84 -2.75 27.30
C PHE A 618 17.68 -2.13 28.41
N ALA A 619 17.35 -2.41 29.67
CA ALA A 619 18.06 -1.86 30.83
C ALA A 619 19.55 -2.24 30.79
N LYS A 620 19.85 -3.51 30.46
CA LYS A 620 21.23 -3.98 30.34
C LYS A 620 21.96 -3.35 29.15
N TYR A 621 21.31 -3.20 28.00
CA TYR A 621 21.92 -2.57 26.83
C TYR A 621 22.27 -1.10 27.11
N VAL A 622 21.33 -0.34 27.66
CA VAL A 622 21.51 1.08 27.96
C VAL A 622 22.61 1.29 29.01
N ALA A 623 22.64 0.48 30.06
CA ALA A 623 23.70 0.53 31.07
C ALA A 623 25.11 0.21 30.53
N ASN A 624 25.18 -0.51 29.40
CA ASN A 624 26.43 -0.92 28.76
C ASN A 624 26.79 -0.10 27.53
N TYR A 625 25.95 0.86 27.14
CA TYR A 625 26.23 1.70 25.98
C TYR A 625 27.38 2.67 26.30
N PRO A 626 28.36 2.85 25.40
CA PRO A 626 29.49 3.73 25.63
C PRO A 626 29.02 5.13 26.03
N ASN A 627 29.52 5.65 27.16
CA ASN A 627 29.22 6.98 27.71
C ASN A 627 27.78 7.21 28.22
N ALA A 628 26.96 6.17 28.37
CA ALA A 628 25.59 6.32 28.87
C ALA A 628 25.48 6.93 30.29
N ASP A 629 26.51 6.79 31.13
CA ASP A 629 26.49 7.35 32.49
C ASP A 629 26.73 8.87 32.55
N GLN A 630 27.15 9.49 31.45
CA GLN A 630 27.59 10.89 31.42
C GLN A 630 26.55 11.85 30.85
N ASP A 631 25.68 11.38 29.95
CA ASP A 631 24.76 12.22 29.20
C ASP A 631 23.41 11.52 28.96
N GLU A 632 22.33 12.16 29.39
CA GLU A 632 20.95 11.69 29.18
C GLU A 632 20.61 11.55 27.68
N THR A 633 21.23 12.36 26.83
CA THR A 633 21.06 12.28 25.37
C THR A 633 21.56 10.94 24.83
N ILE A 634 22.67 10.43 25.37
CA ILE A 634 23.24 9.13 24.98
C ILE A 634 22.36 7.99 25.49
N VAL A 635 21.76 8.14 26.68
CA VAL A 635 20.77 7.19 27.20
C VAL A 635 19.58 7.09 26.25
N LYS A 636 19.02 8.22 25.80
CA LYS A 636 17.93 8.26 24.82
C LYS A 636 18.33 7.64 23.48
N LEU A 637 19.56 7.87 23.02
CA LEU A 637 20.12 7.23 21.82
C LEU A 637 20.20 5.71 21.96
N ALA A 638 20.66 5.20 23.11
CA ALA A 638 20.74 3.77 23.39
C ALA A 638 19.35 3.12 23.50
N ILE A 639 18.37 3.84 24.04
CA ILE A 639 16.96 3.42 24.02
C ILE A 639 16.48 3.32 22.57
N ALA A 640 16.69 4.37 21.76
CA ALA A 640 16.34 4.39 20.35
C ALA A 640 16.96 3.19 19.58
N ASP A 641 18.22 2.87 19.84
CA ASP A 641 18.88 1.68 19.29
C ASP A 641 18.13 0.38 19.63
N GLN A 642 17.70 0.20 20.88
CA GLN A 642 16.94 -0.98 21.29
C GLN A 642 15.53 -1.04 20.69
N PHE A 643 14.85 0.11 20.54
CA PHE A 643 13.57 0.17 19.81
C PHE A 643 13.77 -0.34 18.37
N GLY A 644 14.79 0.13 17.66
CA GLY A 644 15.09 -0.30 16.29
C GLY A 644 15.59 -1.74 16.17
N GLN A 645 16.36 -2.22 17.14
CA GLN A 645 16.97 -3.56 17.12
C GLN A 645 16.02 -4.69 17.55
N LYS A 646 15.05 -4.40 18.43
CA LYS A 646 14.21 -5.43 19.09
C LYS A 646 12.71 -5.21 18.95
N LEU A 647 12.24 -3.97 19.07
CA LEU A 647 10.80 -3.68 19.14
C LEU A 647 10.18 -3.56 17.74
N LEU A 648 10.69 -2.63 16.93
CA LEU A 648 10.16 -2.32 15.60
C LEU A 648 10.23 -3.49 14.59
N PRO A 649 11.23 -4.40 14.63
CA PRO A 649 11.19 -5.61 13.80
C PRO A 649 9.93 -6.47 14.00
N LYS A 650 9.32 -6.46 15.20
CA LYS A 650 8.09 -7.24 15.50
C LYS A 650 6.84 -6.70 14.85
N LEU A 651 6.88 -5.46 14.38
CA LEU A 651 5.76 -4.82 13.68
C LEU A 651 5.70 -5.21 12.20
N ARG A 652 6.67 -5.98 11.68
CA ARG A 652 6.66 -6.46 10.30
C ARG A 652 5.37 -7.22 9.99
N GLY A 653 4.69 -6.82 8.91
CA GLY A 653 3.45 -7.45 8.45
C GLY A 653 2.17 -6.97 9.13
N VAL A 654 2.24 -6.03 10.07
CA VAL A 654 1.05 -5.39 10.66
C VAL A 654 0.38 -4.51 9.61
N MET A 655 -0.94 -4.63 9.45
CA MET A 655 -1.73 -3.80 8.54
C MET A 655 -1.83 -2.38 9.09
N ILE A 656 -1.40 -1.40 8.31
CA ILE A 656 -1.31 0.00 8.75
C ILE A 656 -2.69 0.63 8.93
N GLU A 657 -3.67 0.22 8.11
CA GLU A 657 -5.04 0.75 8.17
C GLU A 657 -5.76 0.33 9.45
N ASP A 658 -5.64 -0.93 9.85
CA ASP A 658 -6.31 -1.49 11.03
C ASP A 658 -5.77 -0.92 12.35
N HIS A 659 -4.50 -0.52 12.37
CA HIS A 659 -3.78 -0.13 13.59
C HIS A 659 -3.25 1.31 13.56
N ARG A 660 -3.88 2.20 12.80
CA ARG A 660 -3.41 3.59 12.60
C ARG A 660 -3.21 4.35 13.92
N GLU A 661 -4.13 4.21 14.88
CA GLU A 661 -4.05 4.92 16.17
C GLU A 661 -2.83 4.47 16.99
N ALA A 662 -2.61 3.15 17.10
CA ALA A 662 -1.48 2.59 17.82
C ALA A 662 -0.14 2.97 17.17
N LEU A 663 -0.06 2.96 15.83
CA LEU A 663 1.12 3.38 15.10
C LEU A 663 1.41 4.89 15.25
N ASN A 664 0.38 5.74 15.36
CA ASN A 664 0.55 7.16 15.66
C ASN A 664 1.09 7.37 17.08
N LYS A 665 0.55 6.66 18.08
CA LYS A 665 1.07 6.70 19.46
C LYS A 665 2.53 6.24 19.52
N MET A 666 2.89 5.23 18.74
CA MET A 666 4.29 4.80 18.61
C MET A 666 5.16 5.89 17.99
N GLU A 667 4.68 6.56 16.93
CA GLU A 667 5.41 7.68 16.31
C GLU A 667 5.68 8.83 17.30
N ASP A 668 4.68 9.20 18.10
CA ASP A 668 4.82 10.25 19.10
C ASP A 668 5.85 9.87 20.17
N LEU A 669 5.84 8.62 20.65
CA LEU A 669 6.84 8.08 21.57
C LEU A 669 8.26 8.12 20.97
N LEU A 670 8.40 7.79 19.68
CA LEU A 670 9.69 7.83 18.99
C LEU A 670 10.21 9.26 18.77
N LYS A 671 9.30 10.22 18.52
CA LYS A 671 9.65 11.65 18.43
C LYS A 671 10.14 12.21 19.76
N GLU A 672 9.56 11.78 20.87
CA GLU A 672 10.02 12.16 22.22
C GLU A 672 11.46 11.69 22.53
N LEU A 673 11.90 10.57 21.95
CA LEU A 673 13.30 10.10 22.07
C LEU A 673 14.29 11.03 21.35
N GLY A 674 13.82 11.86 20.41
CA GLY A 674 14.64 12.85 19.72
C GLY A 674 15.64 12.30 18.69
N ASP A 675 15.47 11.05 18.23
CA ASP A 675 16.37 10.43 17.26
C ASP A 675 15.84 10.49 15.81
N ASP A 676 16.41 11.38 15.00
CA ASP A 676 16.02 11.57 13.59
C ASP A 676 16.23 10.32 12.72
N ALA A 677 17.24 9.49 13.05
CA ALA A 677 17.52 8.25 12.33
C ALA A 677 16.37 7.23 12.51
N LEU A 678 15.96 6.99 13.77
CA LEU A 678 14.85 6.12 14.11
C LEU A 678 13.52 6.65 13.58
N ASN A 679 13.24 7.94 13.73
CA ASN A 679 11.99 8.55 13.25
C ASN A 679 11.83 8.42 11.73
N ARG A 680 12.88 8.72 10.96
CA ARG A 680 12.86 8.56 9.49
C ARG A 680 12.74 7.10 9.08
N ALA A 681 13.40 6.18 9.78
CA ALA A 681 13.26 4.75 9.54
C ALA A 681 11.82 4.26 9.78
N PHE A 682 11.19 4.73 10.86
CA PHE A 682 9.81 4.40 11.19
C PHE A 682 8.82 4.95 10.16
N GLU A 683 8.96 6.21 9.74
CA GLU A 683 8.14 6.79 8.67
C GLU A 683 8.27 6.01 7.35
N LYS A 684 9.50 5.63 6.99
CA LYS A 684 9.75 4.81 5.79
C LYS A 684 9.09 3.44 5.90
N ALA A 685 9.10 2.83 7.09
CA ALA A 685 8.43 1.56 7.35
C ALA A 685 6.90 1.66 7.26
N ARG A 686 6.31 2.80 7.66
CA ARG A 686 4.88 3.11 7.48
C ARG A 686 4.47 3.34 6.04
N ARG A 687 5.39 3.73 5.15
CA ARG A 687 5.14 3.88 3.70
C ARG A 687 5.36 2.58 2.92
N GLY A 688 5.35 1.44 3.63
CA GLY A 688 5.56 0.12 3.05
C GLY A 688 4.62 -0.19 1.89
N GLN A 689 5.05 -1.07 0.99
CA GLN A 689 4.23 -1.52 -0.12
C GLN A 689 3.05 -2.36 0.41
N TYR A 690 1.90 -2.31 -0.28
CA TYR A 690 0.71 -3.11 0.02
C TYR A 690 0.03 -2.83 1.37
N GLY A 691 0.23 -1.66 1.98
CA GLY A 691 -0.46 -1.26 3.20
C GLY A 691 0.01 -1.97 4.47
N GLN A 692 1.12 -2.71 4.40
CA GLN A 692 1.74 -3.39 5.54
C GLN A 692 2.96 -2.62 6.06
N PHE A 693 3.18 -2.68 7.38
CA PHE A 693 4.36 -2.12 8.00
C PHE A 693 5.60 -2.96 7.65
N GLN A 694 6.62 -2.31 7.06
CA GLN A 694 7.85 -2.97 6.61
C GLN A 694 9.08 -2.35 7.28
N TRP A 695 9.52 -2.92 8.40
CA TRP A 695 10.76 -2.47 9.06
C TRP A 695 12.00 -2.88 8.27
N LYS A 696 12.73 -1.91 7.72
CA LYS A 696 13.99 -2.11 6.97
C LYS A 696 15.24 -1.69 7.76
N GLY A 697 15.10 -1.57 9.08
CA GLY A 697 16.19 -1.12 9.95
C GLY A 697 16.35 0.39 10.07
N MET A 698 17.32 0.79 10.90
CA MET A 698 17.66 2.18 11.13
C MET A 698 18.54 2.73 10.00
N VAL A 699 18.37 4.02 9.70
CA VAL A 699 19.14 4.76 8.68
C VAL A 699 20.13 5.66 9.41
N TYR A 700 21.42 5.37 9.33
CA TYR A 700 22.42 6.05 10.16
C TYR A 700 22.87 7.37 9.53
N PRO A 701 23.09 8.46 10.28
CA PRO A 701 23.38 9.78 9.70
C PRO A 701 24.68 9.89 8.88
N GLN A 702 25.69 9.03 9.10
CA GLN A 702 26.90 8.99 8.25
C GLN A 702 26.66 8.27 6.92
N GLU A 703 25.47 7.72 6.72
CA GLU A 703 24.87 7.50 5.42
C GLU A 703 24.32 8.84 4.87
N GLN A 704 24.90 10.02 5.10
CA GLN A 704 24.39 11.29 4.50
C GLN A 704 25.46 12.27 4.05
N VAL A 705 26.74 11.88 4.00
CA VAL A 705 27.80 12.77 3.50
C VAL A 705 28.60 12.09 2.40
#